data_AF-L2FKR7-F1
#
_entry.id   AF-L2FKR7-F1
#
_cell.length_a   1.000
_cell.length_b   1.000
_cell.length_c   1.000
_cell.angle_alpha   90.00
_cell.angle_beta   90.00
_cell.angle_gamma   90.00
#
_symmetry.space_group_name_H-M   'P 1'
#
loop_
_entity.id
_entity.type
_entity.pdbx_description
1 polymer ?
#
loop_
_entity_poly.entity_id
_entity_poly.type
_entity_poly.pdbx_seq_one_letter_code
_entity_poly.pdbx_strand_id
1 'polypeptide(L)'
;MDVEKRTEAFVSRDGAAVTGQDGNETDNSSTIPPPMTTPYPEPTFDDRKAWITVVASSLTMFVYLGNVYSWGIMQVRLVETTSSSLTTLTFVGSLATSFMICFSILSDKIVCRIGYRLSALIGGFFMGLGEVLASFLTHHVIALFFLHGLVFGLGGGLCIFSVSTAPMSLFKKHKALAMGFVFGGGSLGSAIMSVVTNYLVKDLDVAWTFRILGFILWGVSMPASYFLPSRKRLGNKSSRQLQWYRFKQPRFLLLVGGTVLACFPLFIPPYFIPIFSRSMGYSKEIGVIILAAWNLASTLGRVVAGWVADSVLGPVESLAICMLFMAISSLVVWPLSSSIGIFSIYLIFNGIGCGAFFSLTPIAVSSTFGGENTLSIIPVVWTTWFCGFFFGTPIASGLYSLSGRSDGLEAFRPAAYYAGAMALAGAVYERQTGCTASAPGFASLNGGTTGGAGGTTVTVTTQADLEKYASASGKYVIKVNGRITVTPYGKEIKVSSDKTVIGVGTSGELYQGGLGLNSAKNVIIRNLKIGNTNLGDGVENDRDGVQADTVSNIWIDHCLFENGGDGLMDLRKDTTYFTVSNNIFRNHDKTFGIGWTDNVTARGTINHNWFDSTNQRNPSADNLAQVHLYNNYLYGVTSYGHYARGSSNAKVENVFFENTKNPLTKDSGAVLNASGNTYKSCTGTIASNSGTGFTPGYSYTLTATADVPAYVKANAGPKASVCT
;
A
#
# COMPACT_ATOMS: atom_id res chain seq x y z
N MET A 1 -20.47 -59.57 55.80
CA MET A 1 -19.85 -58.97 57.00
C MET A 1 -18.63 -58.19 56.53
N ASP A 2 -18.45 -56.89 56.80
CA ASP A 2 -19.15 -55.95 57.68
C ASP A 2 -18.72 -54.51 57.30
N VAL A 3 -19.61 -53.53 57.09
CA VAL A 3 -20.44 -52.71 58.01
C VAL A 3 -19.79 -51.34 58.33
N GLU A 4 -20.42 -50.30 57.78
CA GLU A 4 -20.90 -49.03 58.38
C GLU A 4 -20.45 -48.54 59.78
N LYS A 5 -20.28 -47.20 59.90
CA LYS A 5 -20.83 -46.26 60.93
C LYS A 5 -20.22 -44.84 60.70
N ARG A 6 -20.94 -43.72 60.49
CA ARG A 6 -21.78 -42.85 61.39
C ARG A 6 -21.08 -42.54 62.74
N THR A 7 -20.99 -41.30 63.27
CA THR A 7 -21.98 -40.21 63.43
C THR A 7 -21.29 -38.95 64.05
N GLU A 8 -21.82 -37.74 63.77
CA GLU A 8 -22.11 -36.54 64.64
C GLU A 8 -21.14 -36.06 65.76
N ALA A 9 -21.04 -34.80 66.24
CA ALA A 9 -21.49 -33.44 65.90
C ALA A 9 -21.02 -32.43 67.01
N PHE A 10 -21.23 -31.10 66.81
CA PHE A 10 -21.26 -29.96 67.78
C PHE A 10 -19.92 -29.45 68.42
N VAL A 11 -19.63 -28.16 68.70
CA VAL A 11 -20.11 -26.78 68.38
C VAL A 11 -19.19 -25.77 69.13
N SER A 12 -19.20 -24.48 68.72
CA SER A 12 -18.79 -23.25 69.47
C SER A 12 -17.31 -22.85 69.44
N ARG A 13 -16.88 -21.58 69.52
CA ARG A 13 -17.44 -20.22 69.33
C ARG A 13 -16.22 -19.27 69.46
N ASP A 14 -16.25 -18.14 68.77
CA ASP A 14 -15.65 -16.81 69.06
C ASP A 14 -14.20 -16.66 69.58
N GLY A 15 -13.52 -15.60 69.09
CA GLY A 15 -12.57 -14.84 69.93
C GLY A 15 -11.21 -14.49 69.30
N ALA A 16 -10.99 -13.20 69.11
CA ALA A 16 -9.77 -12.58 68.59
C ALA A 16 -8.53 -12.73 69.51
N ALA A 17 -7.32 -12.72 68.92
CA ALA A 17 -6.17 -11.92 69.37
C ALA A 17 -4.95 -12.09 68.44
N VAL A 18 -4.26 -10.98 68.23
CA VAL A 18 -3.00 -10.79 67.48
C VAL A 18 -1.82 -11.35 68.26
N THR A 19 -0.85 -12.00 67.58
CA THR A 19 0.62 -11.82 67.69
C THR A 19 1.36 -12.98 67.01
N GLY A 20 2.49 -12.68 66.33
CA GLY A 20 3.49 -13.69 66.00
C GLY A 20 3.93 -13.72 64.53
N GLN A 21 4.99 -12.98 64.23
CA GLN A 21 5.82 -13.10 63.03
C GLN A 21 6.41 -14.51 62.87
N ASP A 22 6.40 -15.07 61.66
CA ASP A 22 7.59 -15.23 60.80
C ASP A 22 7.36 -16.24 59.65
N GLY A 23 8.11 -16.03 58.56
CA GLY A 23 7.88 -16.49 57.20
C GLY A 23 7.69 -17.99 56.94
N ASN A 24 6.80 -18.26 55.97
CA ASN A 24 6.98 -19.27 54.91
C ASN A 24 5.78 -19.19 53.94
N GLU A 25 5.94 -18.53 52.79
CA GLU A 25 5.01 -18.70 51.66
C GLU A 25 5.53 -19.81 50.75
N THR A 26 4.94 -20.99 50.92
CA THR A 26 4.97 -22.09 49.95
C THR A 26 3.92 -21.84 48.86
N ASP A 27 4.38 -21.99 47.62
CA ASP A 27 3.65 -21.83 46.37
C ASP A 27 2.53 -22.89 46.26
N ASN A 28 1.27 -22.44 46.33
CA ASN A 28 0.09 -23.28 46.14
C ASN A 28 -0.32 -23.26 44.67
N SER A 29 0.08 -24.29 43.93
CA SER A 29 -0.41 -24.56 42.58
C SER A 29 -1.93 -24.84 42.60
N SER A 30 -2.73 -23.85 42.21
CA SER A 30 -4.12 -24.06 41.83
C SER A 30 -4.20 -24.30 40.32
N THR A 31 -4.57 -25.52 39.94
CA THR A 31 -4.82 -25.96 38.57
C THR A 31 -6.09 -25.29 38.03
N ILE A 32 -5.92 -24.16 37.34
CA ILE A 32 -6.99 -23.55 36.55
C ILE A 32 -7.14 -24.37 35.25
N PRO A 33 -8.32 -24.92 34.93
CA PRO A 33 -8.52 -25.59 33.64
C PRO A 33 -8.36 -24.56 32.50
N PRO A 34 -7.73 -24.94 31.36
CA PRO A 34 -7.50 -24.00 30.27
C PRO A 34 -8.84 -23.44 29.77
N PRO A 35 -8.92 -22.14 29.47
CA PRO A 35 -10.15 -21.55 28.97
C PRO A 35 -10.50 -22.21 27.63
N MET A 36 -11.72 -22.75 27.52
CA MET A 36 -12.29 -23.19 26.25
C MET A 36 -12.36 -21.98 25.31
N THR A 37 -11.33 -21.80 24.50
CA THR A 37 -11.37 -20.93 23.32
C THR A 37 -12.24 -21.63 22.29
N THR A 38 -13.52 -21.27 22.26
CA THR A 38 -14.31 -21.49 21.04
C THR A 38 -13.56 -20.78 19.91
N PRO A 39 -13.19 -21.47 18.81
CA PRO A 39 -12.52 -20.82 17.70
C PRO A 39 -13.52 -19.81 17.12
N TYR A 40 -13.23 -18.52 17.27
CA TYR A 40 -13.95 -17.50 16.51
C TYR A 40 -13.83 -17.88 15.03
N PRO A 41 -14.94 -17.96 14.28
CA PRO A 41 -14.85 -18.27 12.86
C PRO A 41 -13.97 -17.23 12.18
N GLU A 42 -12.93 -17.71 11.48
CA GLU A 42 -12.03 -16.93 10.64
C GLU A 42 -12.83 -15.92 9.80
N PRO A 43 -12.43 -14.64 9.76
CA PRO A 43 -13.14 -13.65 8.97
C PRO A 43 -13.09 -14.03 7.48
N THR A 44 -14.27 -14.29 6.89
CA THR A 44 -14.40 -14.56 5.46
C THR A 44 -14.19 -13.28 4.64
N PHE A 45 -13.26 -13.32 3.69
CA PHE A 45 -12.97 -12.23 2.76
C PHE A 45 -13.58 -12.53 1.38
N ASP A 46 -13.86 -11.47 0.62
CA ASP A 46 -14.35 -11.54 -0.77
C ASP A 46 -15.68 -12.31 -0.92
N ASP A 47 -16.45 -12.43 0.17
CA ASP A 47 -17.71 -13.19 0.22
C ASP A 47 -18.90 -12.45 -0.43
N ARG A 48 -20.03 -13.15 -0.61
CA ARG A 48 -21.25 -12.56 -1.19
C ARG A 48 -21.73 -11.31 -0.45
N LYS A 49 -21.53 -11.23 0.88
CA LYS A 49 -21.92 -10.07 1.69
C LYS A 49 -21.00 -8.87 1.41
N ALA A 50 -19.73 -9.12 1.13
CA ALA A 50 -18.78 -8.10 0.69
C ALA A 50 -19.20 -7.47 -0.64
N TRP A 51 -19.65 -8.27 -1.61
CA TRP A 51 -20.18 -7.75 -2.89
C TRP A 51 -21.50 -6.99 -2.74
N ILE A 52 -22.39 -7.40 -1.83
CA ILE A 52 -23.59 -6.60 -1.50
C ILE A 52 -23.19 -5.23 -0.94
N THR A 53 -22.15 -5.19 -0.10
CA THR A 53 -21.61 -3.93 0.43
C THR A 53 -21.07 -3.05 -0.71
N VAL A 54 -20.39 -3.64 -1.71
CA VAL A 54 -19.91 -2.92 -2.90
C VAL A 54 -21.06 -2.30 -3.69
N VAL A 55 -22.13 -3.06 -3.95
CA VAL A 55 -23.31 -2.55 -4.68
C VAL A 55 -23.97 -1.40 -3.91
N ALA A 56 -24.17 -1.56 -2.61
CA ALA A 56 -24.75 -0.52 -1.77
C ALA A 56 -23.89 0.75 -1.75
N SER A 57 -22.56 0.60 -1.56
CA SER A 57 -21.63 1.72 -1.65
C SER A 57 -21.65 2.39 -3.02
N SER A 58 -21.75 1.61 -4.10
CA SER A 58 -21.81 2.09 -5.49
C SER A 58 -23.08 2.92 -5.75
N LEU A 59 -24.24 2.51 -5.23
CA LEU A 59 -25.49 3.26 -5.32
C LEU A 59 -25.45 4.59 -4.57
N THR A 60 -24.86 4.61 -3.37
CA THR A 60 -24.65 5.87 -2.64
C THR A 60 -23.70 6.80 -3.40
N MET A 61 -22.61 6.26 -3.95
CA MET A 61 -21.68 7.04 -4.79
C MET A 61 -22.36 7.59 -6.04
N PHE A 62 -23.24 6.80 -6.67
CA PHE A 62 -24.01 7.19 -7.85
C PHE A 62 -24.78 8.49 -7.62
N VAL A 63 -25.58 8.55 -6.55
CA VAL A 63 -26.39 9.74 -6.28
C VAL A 63 -25.56 10.91 -5.76
N TYR A 64 -24.50 10.64 -4.99
CA TYR A 64 -23.63 11.71 -4.47
C TYR A 64 -22.85 12.42 -5.58
N LEU A 65 -22.07 11.68 -6.38
CA LEU A 65 -21.31 12.30 -7.47
C LEU A 65 -22.23 12.81 -8.58
N GLY A 66 -23.40 12.18 -8.75
CA GLY A 66 -24.50 12.72 -9.56
C GLY A 66 -24.90 14.14 -9.18
N ASN A 67 -25.10 14.37 -7.88
CA ASN A 67 -25.44 15.69 -7.33
C ASN A 67 -24.28 16.69 -7.46
N VAL A 68 -23.07 16.28 -7.11
CA VAL A 68 -21.87 17.13 -7.22
C VAL A 68 -21.70 17.67 -8.64
N TYR A 69 -21.90 16.82 -9.65
CA TYR A 69 -21.69 17.21 -11.05
C TYR A 69 -22.89 17.99 -11.60
N SER A 70 -24.09 17.76 -11.05
CA SER A 70 -25.29 18.54 -11.34
C SER A 70 -25.13 20.03 -10.96
N TRP A 71 -24.27 20.36 -9.98
CA TRP A 71 -23.93 21.75 -9.65
C TRP A 71 -23.44 22.55 -10.87
N GLY A 72 -22.63 21.94 -11.74
CA GLY A 72 -22.10 22.59 -12.95
C GLY A 72 -23.19 23.04 -13.94
N ILE A 73 -24.35 22.37 -13.91
CA ILE A 73 -25.54 22.72 -14.71
C ILE A 73 -26.36 23.80 -13.98
N MET A 74 -26.56 23.60 -12.68
CA MET A 74 -27.33 24.50 -11.82
C MET A 74 -26.70 25.91 -11.74
N GLN A 75 -25.37 26.00 -11.65
CA GLN A 75 -24.67 27.28 -11.50
C GLN A 75 -24.95 28.24 -12.66
N VAL A 76 -25.16 27.73 -13.88
CA VAL A 76 -25.45 28.56 -15.06
C VAL A 76 -26.77 29.32 -14.88
N ARG A 77 -27.78 28.68 -14.28
CA ARG A 77 -29.07 29.32 -13.98
C ARG A 77 -29.03 30.13 -12.69
N LEU A 78 -28.23 29.72 -11.72
CA LEU A 78 -28.05 30.47 -10.48
C LEU A 78 -27.41 31.85 -10.71
N VAL A 79 -26.59 32.02 -11.76
CA VAL A 79 -26.11 33.36 -12.16
C VAL A 79 -27.28 34.31 -12.43
N GLU A 80 -28.33 33.82 -13.10
CA GLU A 80 -29.51 34.61 -13.46
C GLU A 80 -30.35 34.97 -12.21
N THR A 81 -30.44 34.07 -11.23
CA THR A 81 -31.28 34.27 -10.03
C THR A 81 -30.58 34.96 -8.86
N THR A 82 -29.24 34.95 -8.83
CA THR A 82 -28.43 35.49 -7.73
C THR A 82 -27.63 36.74 -8.10
N SER A 83 -27.56 37.07 -9.39
CA SER A 83 -26.72 38.15 -9.96
C SER A 83 -25.23 38.04 -9.56
N SER A 84 -24.76 36.84 -9.20
CA SER A 84 -23.39 36.60 -8.76
C SER A 84 -22.50 36.09 -9.88
N SER A 85 -21.18 36.27 -9.72
CA SER A 85 -20.22 35.81 -10.74
C SER A 85 -20.15 34.28 -10.81
N LEU A 86 -19.85 33.75 -11.99
CA LEU A 86 -19.62 32.31 -12.20
C LEU A 86 -18.50 31.77 -11.28
N THR A 87 -17.44 32.56 -11.07
CA THR A 87 -16.34 32.21 -10.16
C THR A 87 -16.84 32.05 -8.72
N THR A 88 -17.68 32.97 -8.23
CA THR A 88 -18.26 32.88 -6.88
C THR A 88 -19.09 31.62 -6.70
N LEU A 89 -19.93 31.27 -7.68
CA LEU A 89 -20.74 30.04 -7.63
C LEU A 89 -19.88 28.77 -7.79
N THR A 90 -18.78 28.83 -8.54
CA THR A 90 -17.82 27.72 -8.64
C THR A 90 -17.17 27.42 -7.29
N PHE A 91 -16.91 28.45 -6.46
CA PHE A 91 -16.43 28.26 -5.09
C PHE A 91 -17.44 27.54 -4.20
N VAL A 92 -18.75 27.77 -4.38
CA VAL A 92 -19.79 27.06 -3.61
C VAL A 92 -19.74 25.55 -3.89
N GLY A 93 -19.72 25.15 -5.17
CA GLY A 93 -19.60 23.73 -5.55
C GLY A 93 -18.26 23.11 -5.16
N SER A 94 -17.16 23.86 -5.31
CA SER A 94 -15.83 23.40 -4.89
C SER A 94 -15.79 23.17 -3.37
N LEU A 95 -16.39 24.05 -2.57
CA LEU A 95 -16.49 23.90 -1.11
C LEU A 95 -17.20 22.59 -0.72
N ALA A 96 -18.31 22.27 -1.39
CA ALA A 96 -19.07 21.04 -1.19
C ALA A 96 -18.19 19.78 -1.39
N THR A 97 -17.43 19.75 -2.49
CA THR A 97 -16.51 18.62 -2.78
C THR A 97 -15.30 18.57 -1.85
N SER A 98 -14.79 19.72 -1.42
CA SER A 98 -13.59 19.81 -0.58
C SER A 98 -13.84 19.38 0.86
N PHE A 99 -15.03 19.63 1.39
CA PHE A 99 -15.37 19.15 2.73
C PHE A 99 -15.64 17.65 2.81
N MET A 100 -15.89 17.00 1.68
CA MET A 100 -15.89 15.54 1.61
C MET A 100 -14.56 14.95 2.10
N ILE A 101 -13.44 15.55 1.68
CA ILE A 101 -12.10 15.01 1.92
C ILE A 101 -11.40 15.67 3.11
N CYS A 102 -11.64 16.96 3.38
CA CYS A 102 -11.03 17.70 4.48
C CYS A 102 -11.33 17.03 5.84
N PHE A 103 -12.59 16.60 6.02
CA PHE A 103 -13.06 15.97 7.25
C PHE A 103 -12.83 14.46 7.33
N SER A 104 -11.96 13.89 6.49
CA SER A 104 -11.69 12.44 6.47
C SER A 104 -11.19 11.92 7.81
N ILE A 105 -10.28 12.65 8.49
CA ILE A 105 -9.78 12.27 9.83
C ILE A 105 -10.91 12.27 10.87
N LEU A 106 -11.81 13.26 10.83
CA LEU A 106 -12.95 13.31 11.74
C LEU A 106 -13.93 12.16 11.44
N SER A 107 -14.18 11.92 10.16
CA SER A 107 -15.05 10.85 9.68
C SER A 107 -14.53 9.48 10.11
N ASP A 108 -13.22 9.23 10.03
CA ASP A 108 -12.60 8.00 10.55
C ASP A 108 -12.84 7.82 12.06
N LYS A 109 -12.64 8.89 12.86
CA LYS A 109 -12.93 8.85 14.30
C LYS A 109 -14.39 8.56 14.60
N ILE A 110 -15.32 9.16 13.85
CA ILE A 110 -16.76 8.91 14.00
C ILE A 110 -17.07 7.46 13.63
N VAL A 111 -16.62 7.00 12.47
CA VAL A 111 -16.80 5.62 12.00
C VAL A 111 -16.24 4.60 13.00
N CYS A 112 -15.07 4.85 13.58
CA CYS A 112 -14.49 3.98 14.60
C CYS A 112 -15.36 3.91 15.88
N ARG A 113 -16.08 4.98 16.21
CA ARG A 113 -16.95 5.04 17.40
C ARG A 113 -18.33 4.42 17.17
N ILE A 114 -18.98 4.76 16.05
CA ILE A 114 -20.40 4.44 15.82
C ILE A 114 -20.63 3.40 14.72
N GLY A 115 -19.59 3.04 13.97
CA GLY A 115 -19.61 2.06 12.89
C GLY A 115 -20.06 2.61 11.53
N TYR A 116 -19.68 1.92 10.45
CA TYR A 116 -19.93 2.35 9.06
C TYR A 116 -21.40 2.66 8.75
N ARG A 117 -22.33 1.78 9.17
CA ARG A 117 -23.76 1.93 8.89
C ARG A 117 -24.34 3.23 9.43
N LEU A 118 -24.11 3.52 10.72
CA LEU A 118 -24.70 4.69 11.36
C LEU A 118 -24.03 5.98 10.87
N SER A 119 -22.72 5.95 10.64
CA SER A 119 -22.01 7.07 10.02
C SER A 119 -22.56 7.41 8.64
N ALA A 120 -22.80 6.41 7.78
CA ALA A 120 -23.37 6.62 6.46
C ALA A 120 -24.82 7.18 6.50
N LEU A 121 -25.65 6.71 7.44
CA LEU A 121 -27.01 7.23 7.66
C LEU A 121 -27.00 8.69 8.12
N ILE A 122 -26.14 9.05 9.07
CA ILE A 122 -26.02 10.44 9.52
C ILE A 122 -25.54 11.32 8.36
N GLY A 123 -24.51 10.87 7.64
CA GLY A 123 -23.95 11.62 6.51
C GLY A 123 -24.97 11.86 5.40
N GLY A 124 -25.67 10.81 4.95
CA GLY A 124 -26.66 10.95 3.88
C GLY A 124 -27.91 11.73 4.30
N PHE A 125 -28.27 11.74 5.60
CA PHE A 125 -29.30 12.64 6.11
C PHE A 125 -28.91 14.11 5.88
N PHE A 126 -27.71 14.50 6.31
CA PHE A 126 -27.22 15.87 6.13
C PHE A 126 -27.01 16.25 4.67
N MET A 127 -26.63 15.31 3.81
CA MET A 127 -26.57 15.55 2.36
C MET A 127 -27.92 15.97 1.80
N GLY A 128 -28.98 15.18 1.98
CA GLY A 128 -30.32 15.55 1.50
C GLY A 128 -30.87 16.80 2.18
N LEU A 129 -30.59 16.99 3.48
CA LEU A 129 -31.00 18.19 4.22
C LEU A 129 -30.39 19.45 3.63
N GLY A 130 -29.09 19.43 3.29
CA GLY A 130 -28.40 20.56 2.67
C GLY A 130 -29.06 21.00 1.37
N GLU A 131 -29.34 20.05 0.46
CA GLU A 131 -29.99 20.33 -0.82
C GLU A 131 -31.44 20.84 -0.65
N VAL A 132 -32.24 20.18 0.20
CA VAL A 132 -33.63 20.57 0.44
C VAL A 132 -33.70 21.97 1.06
N LEU A 133 -32.85 22.29 2.03
CA LEU A 133 -32.81 23.63 2.62
C LEU A 133 -32.29 24.67 1.63
N ALA A 134 -31.29 24.34 0.81
CA ALA A 134 -30.77 25.23 -0.23
C ALA A 134 -31.87 25.62 -1.23
N SER A 135 -32.84 24.74 -1.49
CA SER A 135 -33.98 25.02 -2.37
C SER A 135 -34.82 26.24 -1.99
N PHE A 136 -34.84 26.63 -0.71
CA PHE A 136 -35.61 27.78 -0.22
C PHE A 136 -34.84 29.10 -0.30
N LEU A 137 -33.52 29.04 -0.54
CA LEU A 137 -32.61 30.18 -0.45
C LEU A 137 -31.75 30.31 -1.72
N THR A 138 -32.27 29.89 -2.87
CA THR A 138 -31.59 29.92 -4.18
C THR A 138 -31.19 31.32 -4.64
N HIS A 139 -31.78 32.38 -4.08
CA HIS A 139 -31.44 33.78 -4.36
C HIS A 139 -30.31 34.32 -3.49
N HIS A 140 -29.90 33.60 -2.43
CA HIS A 140 -28.90 34.06 -1.46
C HIS A 140 -27.62 33.23 -1.53
N VAL A 141 -26.58 33.76 -2.18
CA VAL A 141 -25.31 33.03 -2.38
C VAL A 141 -24.63 32.63 -1.06
N ILE A 142 -24.69 33.47 -0.02
CA ILE A 142 -24.13 33.13 1.29
C ILE A 142 -24.86 31.93 1.90
N ALA A 143 -26.17 31.83 1.72
CA ALA A 143 -26.92 30.67 2.17
C ALA A 143 -26.53 29.41 1.37
N LEU A 144 -26.26 29.53 0.08
CA LEU A 144 -25.77 28.41 -0.75
C LEU A 144 -24.37 27.94 -0.31
N PHE A 145 -23.46 28.86 0.04
CA PHE A 145 -22.17 28.51 0.65
C PHE A 145 -22.34 27.66 1.92
N PHE A 146 -23.32 28.00 2.76
CA PHE A 146 -23.56 27.27 3.99
C PHE A 146 -24.29 25.94 3.75
N LEU A 147 -25.37 25.93 2.96
CA LEU A 147 -26.23 24.76 2.84
C LEU A 147 -25.69 23.72 1.86
N HIS A 148 -25.35 24.12 0.62
CA HIS A 148 -24.74 23.20 -0.35
C HIS A 148 -23.25 23.00 -0.05
N GLY A 149 -22.51 24.09 0.21
CA GLY A 149 -21.08 24.02 0.48
C GLY A 149 -20.74 23.30 1.78
N LEU A 150 -21.26 23.78 2.92
CA LEU A 150 -20.92 23.23 4.25
C LEU A 150 -21.80 22.05 4.66
N VAL A 151 -23.13 22.18 4.70
CA VAL A 151 -24.02 21.13 5.25
C VAL A 151 -24.00 19.88 4.37
N PHE A 152 -24.23 20.02 3.05
CA PHE A 152 -24.13 18.90 2.13
C PHE A 152 -22.69 18.35 2.06
N GLY A 153 -21.67 19.23 2.07
CA GLY A 153 -20.26 18.81 2.08
C GLY A 153 -19.85 17.98 3.31
N LEU A 154 -20.28 18.38 4.51
CA LEU A 154 -20.04 17.63 5.76
C LEU A 154 -20.77 16.29 5.78
N GLY A 155 -22.03 16.28 5.33
CA GLY A 155 -22.80 15.05 5.15
C GLY A 155 -22.10 14.10 4.17
N GLY A 156 -21.63 14.65 3.05
CA GLY A 156 -20.83 13.98 2.03
C GLY A 156 -19.55 13.39 2.61
N GLY A 157 -18.78 14.14 3.39
CA GLY A 157 -17.53 13.63 3.97
C GLY A 157 -17.75 12.41 4.85
N LEU A 158 -18.74 12.44 5.73
CA LEU A 158 -19.02 11.30 6.60
C LEU A 158 -19.58 10.10 5.82
N CYS A 159 -20.52 10.34 4.90
CA CYS A 159 -21.17 9.28 4.12
C CYS A 159 -20.18 8.61 3.18
N ILE A 160 -19.45 9.41 2.38
CA ILE A 160 -18.54 8.95 1.35
C ILE A 160 -17.32 8.27 1.94
N PHE A 161 -16.79 8.77 3.05
CA PHE A 161 -15.74 8.07 3.80
C PHE A 161 -16.22 6.67 4.23
N SER A 162 -17.44 6.57 4.75
CA SER A 162 -18.01 5.31 5.24
C SER A 162 -18.20 4.27 4.13
N VAL A 163 -18.83 4.67 3.01
CA VAL A 163 -19.10 3.74 1.89
C VAL A 163 -17.84 3.38 1.10
N SER A 164 -16.81 4.23 1.11
CA SER A 164 -15.55 3.96 0.41
C SER A 164 -14.62 3.05 1.23
N THR A 165 -14.57 3.20 2.54
CA THR A 165 -13.63 2.43 3.39
C THR A 165 -14.21 1.12 3.91
N ALA A 166 -15.54 0.97 3.97
CA ALA A 166 -16.16 -0.29 4.40
C ALA A 166 -15.80 -1.48 3.48
N PRO A 167 -15.94 -1.40 2.14
CA PRO A 167 -15.54 -2.48 1.23
C PRO A 167 -14.05 -2.83 1.35
N MET A 168 -13.17 -1.85 1.57
CA MET A 168 -11.72 -2.09 1.70
C MET A 168 -11.35 -3.07 2.82
N SER A 169 -12.18 -3.16 3.87
CA SER A 169 -11.99 -4.09 4.99
C SER A 169 -12.46 -5.52 4.72
N LEU A 170 -13.21 -5.74 3.63
CA LEU A 170 -13.88 -7.01 3.32
C LEU A 170 -13.23 -7.78 2.18
N PHE A 171 -12.24 -7.18 1.50
CA PHE A 171 -11.57 -7.77 0.33
C PHE A 171 -10.06 -7.89 0.56
N LYS A 172 -9.50 -9.04 0.17
CA LYS A 172 -8.05 -9.27 0.07
C LYS A 172 -7.61 -9.49 -1.38
N LYS A 173 -8.33 -10.31 -2.15
CA LYS A 173 -7.91 -10.73 -3.50
C LYS A 173 -8.39 -9.77 -4.60
N HIS A 174 -9.66 -9.38 -4.57
CA HIS A 174 -10.28 -8.54 -5.61
C HIS A 174 -10.49 -7.10 -5.13
N LYS A 175 -9.52 -6.59 -4.37
CA LYS A 175 -9.67 -5.35 -3.63
C LYS A 175 -9.73 -4.13 -4.55
N ALA A 176 -8.87 -4.03 -5.56
CA ALA A 176 -8.89 -2.90 -6.48
C ALA A 176 -10.09 -2.95 -7.42
N LEU A 177 -10.47 -4.14 -7.90
CA LEU A 177 -11.68 -4.33 -8.70
C LEU A 177 -12.95 -3.92 -7.92
N ALA A 178 -13.08 -4.34 -6.66
CA ALA A 178 -14.19 -3.95 -5.80
C ALA A 178 -14.27 -2.43 -5.63
N MET A 179 -13.14 -1.76 -5.37
CA MET A 179 -13.09 -0.30 -5.31
C MET A 179 -13.40 0.36 -6.66
N GLY A 180 -12.99 -0.25 -7.77
CA GLY A 180 -13.37 0.15 -9.12
C GLY A 180 -14.88 0.18 -9.32
N PHE A 181 -15.63 -0.82 -8.83
CA PHE A 181 -17.10 -0.84 -8.89
C PHE A 181 -17.76 0.20 -7.96
N VAL A 182 -17.24 0.38 -6.73
CA VAL A 182 -17.75 1.39 -5.79
C VAL A 182 -17.65 2.79 -6.41
N PHE A 183 -16.45 3.15 -6.87
CA PHE A 183 -16.18 4.45 -7.45
C PHE A 183 -16.77 4.60 -8.85
N GLY A 184 -16.89 3.50 -9.62
CA GLY A 184 -17.49 3.45 -10.95
C GLY A 184 -18.97 3.83 -10.94
N GLY A 185 -19.73 3.38 -9.93
CA GLY A 185 -21.13 3.77 -9.76
C GLY A 185 -21.30 5.28 -9.64
N GLY A 186 -20.37 5.96 -8.97
CA GLY A 186 -20.37 7.42 -8.86
C GLY A 186 -20.23 8.15 -10.19
N SER A 187 -19.31 7.72 -11.04
CA SER A 187 -19.11 8.33 -12.37
C SER A 187 -20.28 8.02 -13.31
N LEU A 188 -20.85 6.82 -13.24
CA LEU A 188 -22.07 6.47 -13.98
C LEU A 188 -23.26 7.33 -13.52
N GLY A 189 -23.36 7.56 -12.21
CA GLY A 189 -24.34 8.47 -11.62
C GLY A 189 -24.18 9.89 -12.10
N SER A 190 -22.95 10.42 -12.17
CA SER A 190 -22.67 11.72 -12.77
C SER A 190 -23.13 11.82 -14.22
N ALA A 191 -22.92 10.79 -15.06
CA ALA A 191 -23.39 10.78 -16.44
C ALA A 191 -24.92 10.90 -16.52
N ILE A 192 -25.64 10.05 -15.77
CA ILE A 192 -27.10 9.94 -15.83
C ILE A 192 -27.76 11.15 -15.17
N MET A 193 -27.35 11.49 -13.94
CA MET A 193 -27.93 12.57 -13.17
C MET A 193 -27.69 13.93 -13.82
N SER A 194 -26.56 14.16 -14.48
CA SER A 194 -26.34 15.41 -15.22
C SER A 194 -27.38 15.60 -16.34
N VAL A 195 -27.72 14.53 -17.07
CA VAL A 195 -28.77 14.57 -18.09
C VAL A 195 -30.14 14.83 -17.45
N VAL A 196 -30.47 14.10 -16.38
CA VAL A 196 -31.73 14.26 -15.65
C VAL A 196 -31.87 15.69 -15.12
N THR A 197 -30.85 16.22 -14.43
CA THR A 197 -30.82 17.60 -13.92
C THR A 197 -31.00 18.61 -15.03
N ASN A 198 -30.40 18.43 -16.21
CA ASN A 198 -30.58 19.35 -17.33
C ASN A 198 -32.04 19.44 -17.79
N TYR A 199 -32.78 18.32 -17.80
CA TYR A 199 -34.22 18.32 -18.07
C TYR A 199 -35.02 18.92 -16.91
N LEU A 200 -34.70 18.55 -15.67
CA LEU A 200 -35.37 19.08 -14.48
C LEU A 200 -35.29 20.61 -14.47
N VAL A 201 -34.09 21.20 -14.59
CA VAL A 201 -33.89 22.66 -14.57
C VAL A 201 -34.59 23.37 -15.73
N LYS A 202 -34.85 22.67 -16.84
CA LYS A 202 -35.56 23.23 -17.98
C LYS A 202 -37.07 23.35 -17.71
N ASP A 203 -37.65 22.34 -17.06
CA ASP A 203 -39.10 22.19 -16.92
C ASP A 203 -39.61 22.59 -15.51
N LEU A 204 -38.76 22.46 -14.50
CA LEU A 204 -39.00 22.71 -13.08
C LEU A 204 -37.87 23.63 -12.60
N ASP A 205 -38.19 24.78 -12.04
CA ASP A 205 -37.20 25.78 -11.65
C ASP A 205 -36.03 25.24 -10.76
N VAL A 206 -35.03 26.09 -10.54
CA VAL A 206 -33.82 25.73 -9.77
C VAL A 206 -34.17 25.23 -8.36
N ALA A 207 -35.20 25.80 -7.72
CA ALA A 207 -35.63 25.40 -6.39
C ALA A 207 -36.21 23.99 -6.37
N TRP A 208 -37.11 23.65 -7.28
CA TRP A 208 -37.65 22.29 -7.38
C TRP A 208 -36.59 21.27 -7.76
N THR A 209 -35.64 21.65 -8.60
CA THR A 209 -34.50 20.78 -8.92
C THR A 209 -33.71 20.40 -7.66
N PHE A 210 -33.37 21.37 -6.79
CA PHE A 210 -32.71 21.12 -5.51
C PHE A 210 -33.49 20.14 -4.61
N ARG A 211 -34.83 20.26 -4.55
CA ARG A 211 -35.66 19.36 -3.74
C ARG A 211 -35.63 17.93 -4.26
N ILE A 212 -35.80 17.75 -5.57
CA ILE A 212 -35.79 16.43 -6.22
C ILE A 212 -34.44 15.76 -5.98
N LEU A 213 -33.35 16.50 -6.17
CA LEU A 213 -32.00 16.06 -5.89
C LEU A 213 -31.79 15.63 -4.42
N GLY A 214 -32.28 16.42 -3.47
CA GLY A 214 -32.26 16.07 -2.05
C GLY A 214 -33.08 14.83 -1.71
N PHE A 215 -34.27 14.67 -2.30
CA PHE A 215 -35.10 13.47 -2.11
C PHE A 215 -34.47 12.21 -2.72
N ILE A 216 -33.79 12.32 -3.87
CA ILE A 216 -33.04 11.22 -4.46
C ILE A 216 -31.90 10.78 -3.54
N LEU A 217 -31.18 11.73 -2.92
CA LEU A 217 -30.13 11.43 -1.95
C LEU A 217 -30.70 10.63 -0.78
N TRP A 218 -31.81 11.05 -0.16
CA TRP A 218 -32.42 10.28 0.92
C TRP A 218 -32.97 8.92 0.45
N GLY A 219 -33.68 8.90 -0.68
CA GLY A 219 -34.32 7.69 -1.21
C GLY A 219 -33.35 6.60 -1.63
N VAL A 220 -32.11 6.94 -1.98
CA VAL A 220 -31.09 5.96 -2.39
C VAL A 220 -30.03 5.73 -1.31
N SER A 221 -29.45 6.79 -0.75
CA SER A 221 -28.32 6.65 0.18
C SER A 221 -28.73 6.10 1.56
N MET A 222 -29.93 6.43 2.06
CA MET A 222 -30.40 5.90 3.35
C MET A 222 -30.65 4.40 3.29
N PRO A 223 -31.44 3.86 2.32
CA PRO A 223 -31.60 2.41 2.20
C PRO A 223 -30.29 1.68 1.94
N ALA A 224 -29.43 2.22 1.05
CA ALA A 224 -28.13 1.62 0.76
C ALA A 224 -27.23 1.50 2.01
N SER A 225 -27.26 2.51 2.89
CA SER A 225 -26.46 2.52 4.12
C SER A 225 -26.74 1.33 5.06
N TYR A 226 -27.96 0.77 5.05
CA TYR A 226 -28.31 -0.40 5.88
C TYR A 226 -27.53 -1.67 5.50
N PHE A 227 -27.09 -1.77 4.25
CA PHE A 227 -26.31 -2.91 3.76
C PHE A 227 -24.83 -2.84 4.12
N LEU A 228 -24.37 -1.72 4.72
CA LEU A 228 -23.01 -1.62 5.25
C LEU A 228 -22.83 -2.50 6.51
N PRO A 229 -21.58 -2.93 6.81
CA PRO A 229 -21.26 -3.71 8.00
C PRO A 229 -21.68 -3.00 9.30
N SER A 230 -22.27 -3.77 10.22
CA SER A 230 -22.58 -3.29 11.57
C SER A 230 -21.36 -3.39 12.49
N ARG A 231 -21.33 -2.57 13.55
CA ARG A 231 -20.22 -2.49 14.53
C ARG A 231 -19.82 -3.85 15.11
N LYS A 232 -20.77 -4.78 15.32
CA LYS A 232 -20.50 -6.12 15.85
C LYS A 232 -19.48 -6.92 15.03
N ARG A 233 -19.35 -6.65 13.72
CA ARG A 233 -18.39 -7.33 12.82
C ARG A 233 -16.96 -6.78 12.92
N LEU A 234 -16.74 -5.61 13.52
CA LEU A 234 -15.45 -4.90 13.51
C LEU A 234 -14.58 -5.18 14.74
N GLY A 235 -15.09 -5.89 15.74
CA GLY A 235 -14.39 -6.14 17.01
C GLY A 235 -14.19 -4.86 17.85
N ASN A 236 -13.82 -5.04 19.12
CA ASN A 236 -13.62 -3.96 20.09
C ASN A 236 -12.23 -3.29 20.01
N LYS A 237 -11.58 -3.28 18.84
CA LYS A 237 -10.26 -2.63 18.71
C LYS A 237 -10.46 -1.11 18.79
N SER A 238 -10.00 -0.54 19.90
CA SER A 238 -9.93 0.88 20.19
C SER A 238 -9.18 1.65 19.10
N SER A 239 -9.63 2.88 18.83
CA SER A 239 -9.00 3.95 18.05
C SER A 239 -7.80 3.55 17.17
N ARG A 240 -8.01 3.43 15.85
CA ARG A 240 -6.90 3.35 14.88
C ARG A 240 -5.98 4.56 15.07
N GLN A 241 -4.72 4.33 15.44
CA GLN A 241 -3.78 5.42 15.66
C GLN A 241 -3.30 5.98 14.30
N LEU A 242 -3.49 7.29 14.10
CA LEU A 242 -3.00 7.99 12.91
C LEU A 242 -1.47 7.91 12.86
N GLN A 243 -0.93 7.56 11.70
CA GLN A 243 0.49 7.26 11.51
C GLN A 243 1.30 8.49 11.09
N TRP A 244 1.26 9.56 11.90
CA TRP A 244 1.91 10.85 11.60
C TRP A 244 3.41 10.75 11.32
N TYR A 245 4.10 9.77 11.91
CA TYR A 245 5.53 9.55 11.69
C TYR A 245 5.89 9.29 10.22
N ARG A 246 4.91 8.88 9.38
CA ARG A 246 5.12 8.63 7.96
C ARG A 246 5.47 9.87 7.16
N PHE A 247 5.16 11.08 7.63
CA PHE A 247 5.65 12.32 6.99
C PHE A 247 7.18 12.44 7.01
N LYS A 248 7.90 11.60 7.78
CA LYS A 248 9.36 11.50 7.73
C LYS A 248 9.86 10.48 6.70
N GLN A 249 8.96 9.69 6.09
CA GLN A 249 9.30 8.65 5.12
C GLN A 249 9.24 9.23 3.70
N PRO A 250 10.35 9.22 2.94
CA PRO A 250 10.38 9.73 1.57
C PRO A 250 9.30 9.12 0.69
N ARG A 251 9.04 7.81 0.80
CA ARG A 251 7.98 7.10 0.05
C ARG A 251 6.58 7.64 0.31
N PHE A 252 6.28 7.99 1.56
CA PHE A 252 4.98 8.56 1.93
C PHE A 252 4.85 9.98 1.42
N LEU A 253 5.91 10.79 1.52
CA LEU A 253 5.96 12.12 0.93
C LEU A 253 5.78 12.07 -0.60
N LEU A 254 6.42 11.12 -1.27
CA LEU A 254 6.28 10.91 -2.72
C LEU A 254 4.85 10.54 -3.13
N LEU A 255 4.21 9.60 -2.44
CA LEU A 255 2.83 9.22 -2.74
C LEU A 255 1.85 10.36 -2.42
N VAL A 256 1.99 11.01 -1.27
CA VAL A 256 1.11 12.12 -0.87
C VAL A 256 1.30 13.33 -1.79
N GLY A 257 2.55 13.73 -2.05
CA GLY A 257 2.85 14.85 -2.94
C GLY A 257 2.32 14.61 -4.35
N GLY A 258 2.49 13.40 -4.88
CA GLY A 258 2.00 13.03 -6.22
C GLY A 258 0.48 13.13 -6.31
N THR A 259 -0.21 12.52 -5.35
CA THR A 259 -1.68 12.52 -5.31
C THR A 259 -2.29 13.89 -5.02
N VAL A 260 -1.64 14.73 -4.19
CA VAL A 260 -2.06 16.13 -3.95
C VAL A 260 -2.00 16.95 -5.24
N LEU A 261 -0.90 16.85 -5.99
CA LEU A 261 -0.76 17.57 -7.26
C LEU A 261 -1.78 17.09 -8.30
N ALA A 262 -1.98 15.78 -8.39
CA ALA A 262 -2.95 15.17 -9.29
C ALA A 262 -4.41 15.50 -8.93
N CYS A 263 -4.71 16.01 -7.73
CA CYS A 263 -6.05 16.42 -7.34
C CYS A 263 -6.51 17.76 -7.93
N PHE A 264 -5.58 18.66 -8.24
CA PHE A 264 -5.91 19.96 -8.87
C PHE A 264 -6.66 19.81 -10.21
N PRO A 265 -6.25 18.93 -11.13
CA PRO A 265 -6.93 18.80 -12.42
C PRO A 265 -8.23 18.00 -12.42
N LEU A 266 -8.55 17.21 -11.39
CA LEU A 266 -9.63 16.19 -11.46
C LEU A 266 -11.01 16.74 -11.83
N PHE A 267 -11.34 17.95 -11.35
CA PHE A 267 -12.63 18.58 -11.60
C PHE A 267 -12.59 19.64 -12.70
N ILE A 268 -11.44 19.93 -13.31
CA ILE A 268 -11.37 20.90 -14.42
C ILE A 268 -12.16 20.39 -15.65
N PRO A 269 -11.92 19.15 -16.16
CA PRO A 269 -12.62 18.65 -17.34
C PRO A 269 -14.15 18.72 -17.24
N PRO A 270 -14.83 18.18 -16.21
CA PRO A 270 -16.30 18.16 -16.20
C PRO A 270 -16.93 19.55 -16.18
N TYR A 271 -16.24 20.56 -15.64
CA TYR A 271 -16.71 21.95 -15.63
C TYR A 271 -16.46 22.66 -16.97
N PHE A 272 -15.33 22.38 -17.63
CA PHE A 272 -14.93 23.05 -18.86
C PHE A 272 -15.47 22.39 -20.14
N ILE A 273 -15.73 21.07 -20.14
CA ILE A 273 -16.20 20.33 -21.31
C ILE A 273 -17.44 20.96 -21.96
N PRO A 274 -18.53 21.28 -21.23
CA PRO A 274 -19.71 21.89 -21.85
C PRO A 274 -19.46 23.33 -22.34
N ILE A 275 -18.53 24.06 -21.72
CA ILE A 275 -18.19 25.44 -22.10
C ILE A 275 -17.35 25.41 -23.38
N PHE A 276 -16.34 24.54 -23.44
CA PHE A 276 -15.47 24.36 -24.60
C PHE A 276 -16.23 23.81 -25.82
N SER A 277 -17.18 22.90 -25.62
CA SER A 277 -18.06 22.43 -26.71
C SER A 277 -18.84 23.57 -27.36
N ARG A 278 -19.31 24.51 -26.55
CA ARG A 278 -20.10 25.65 -27.03
C ARG A 278 -19.23 26.68 -27.74
N SER A 279 -18.00 26.91 -27.27
CA SER A 279 -17.06 27.80 -27.99
C SER A 279 -16.60 27.22 -29.33
N MET A 280 -16.67 25.90 -29.52
CA MET A 280 -16.51 25.26 -30.85
C MET A 280 -17.74 25.42 -31.76
N GLY A 281 -18.85 26.02 -31.29
CA GLY A 281 -20.07 26.23 -32.07
C GLY A 281 -21.12 25.11 -31.97
N TYR A 282 -20.93 24.13 -31.09
CA TYR A 282 -21.92 23.06 -30.88
C TYR A 282 -23.05 23.48 -29.93
N SER A 283 -24.20 22.80 -30.05
CA SER A 283 -25.38 23.09 -29.22
C SER A 283 -25.18 22.74 -27.75
N LYS A 284 -26.07 23.25 -26.89
CA LYS A 284 -26.05 22.97 -25.44
C LYS A 284 -26.25 21.47 -25.17
N GLU A 285 -27.09 20.81 -25.96
CA GLU A 285 -27.39 19.39 -25.88
C GLU A 285 -26.16 18.53 -26.17
N ILE A 286 -25.38 18.89 -27.20
CA ILE A 286 -24.12 18.20 -27.52
C ILE A 286 -23.14 18.31 -26.35
N GLY A 287 -23.02 19.49 -25.73
CA GLY A 287 -22.17 19.71 -24.56
C GLY A 287 -22.50 18.78 -23.37
N VAL A 288 -23.78 18.50 -23.15
CA VAL A 288 -24.24 17.55 -22.12
C VAL A 288 -23.90 16.10 -22.51
N ILE A 289 -24.13 15.73 -23.78
CA ILE A 289 -23.85 14.38 -24.28
C ILE A 289 -22.36 14.03 -24.15
N ILE A 290 -21.47 14.94 -24.55
CA ILE A 290 -20.03 14.68 -24.48
C ILE A 290 -19.48 14.67 -23.04
N LEU A 291 -20.11 15.42 -22.13
CA LEU A 291 -19.83 15.32 -20.69
C LEU A 291 -20.26 13.95 -20.15
N ALA A 292 -21.41 13.45 -20.57
CA ALA A 292 -21.84 12.10 -20.24
C ALA A 292 -20.86 11.05 -20.80
N ALA A 293 -20.34 11.24 -22.02
CA ALA A 293 -19.32 10.38 -22.61
C ALA A 293 -18.01 10.36 -21.79
N TRP A 294 -17.52 11.52 -21.33
CA TRP A 294 -16.37 11.60 -20.43
C TRP A 294 -16.61 10.85 -19.11
N ASN A 295 -17.81 11.00 -18.52
CA ASN A 295 -18.18 10.29 -17.30
C ASN A 295 -18.25 8.77 -17.52
N LEU A 296 -18.72 8.30 -18.67
CA LEU A 296 -18.69 6.88 -19.03
C LEU A 296 -17.26 6.37 -19.19
N ALA A 297 -16.38 7.13 -19.84
CA ALA A 297 -14.96 6.80 -19.93
C ALA A 297 -14.31 6.72 -18.53
N SER A 298 -14.67 7.62 -17.61
CA SER A 298 -14.25 7.57 -16.21
C SER A 298 -14.80 6.33 -15.47
N THR A 299 -16.05 5.93 -15.70
CA THR A 299 -16.60 4.69 -15.14
C THR A 299 -15.81 3.47 -15.58
N LEU A 300 -15.55 3.36 -16.89
CA LEU A 300 -14.76 2.26 -17.45
C LEU A 300 -13.32 2.29 -16.92
N GLY A 301 -12.71 3.48 -16.84
CA GLY A 301 -11.37 3.66 -16.29
C GLY A 301 -11.26 3.15 -14.85
N ARG A 302 -12.23 3.43 -13.98
CA ARG A 302 -12.25 2.96 -12.59
C ARG A 302 -12.26 1.43 -12.49
N VAL A 303 -13.11 0.77 -13.27
CA VAL A 303 -13.27 -0.69 -13.23
C VAL A 303 -12.10 -1.39 -13.90
N VAL A 304 -11.73 -0.97 -15.12
CA VAL A 304 -10.65 -1.59 -15.89
C VAL A 304 -9.31 -1.36 -15.21
N ALA A 305 -9.01 -0.15 -14.74
CA ALA A 305 -7.75 0.11 -14.06
C ALA A 305 -7.67 -0.62 -12.70
N GLY A 306 -8.80 -0.79 -12.00
CA GLY A 306 -8.87 -1.65 -10.81
C GLY A 306 -8.51 -3.11 -11.14
N TRP A 307 -9.07 -3.66 -12.22
CA TRP A 307 -8.71 -5.01 -12.67
C TRP A 307 -7.23 -5.13 -13.09
N VAL A 308 -6.71 -4.16 -13.84
CA VAL A 308 -5.30 -4.09 -14.28
C VAL A 308 -4.36 -4.01 -13.07
N ALA A 309 -4.72 -3.24 -12.04
CA ALA A 309 -3.96 -3.13 -10.80
C ALA A 309 -3.91 -4.43 -10.02
N ASP A 310 -5.03 -5.18 -9.94
CA ASP A 310 -5.07 -6.47 -9.26
C ASP A 310 -4.38 -7.59 -10.06
N SER A 311 -4.36 -7.52 -11.40
CA SER A 311 -4.05 -8.69 -12.25
C SER A 311 -2.80 -8.56 -13.12
N VAL A 312 -2.36 -7.35 -13.47
CA VAL A 312 -1.34 -7.14 -14.53
C VAL A 312 -0.18 -6.26 -14.06
N LEU A 313 -0.43 -4.99 -13.75
CA LEU A 313 0.63 -3.98 -13.60
C LEU A 313 0.97 -3.65 -12.15
N GLY A 314 0.06 -3.92 -11.22
CA GLY A 314 0.16 -3.45 -9.85
C GLY A 314 -0.47 -2.07 -9.63
N PRO A 315 -0.80 -1.70 -8.37
CA PRO A 315 -1.58 -0.48 -8.10
C PRO A 315 -0.85 0.84 -8.31
N VAL A 316 0.46 0.91 -8.01
CA VAL A 316 1.24 2.16 -8.08
C VAL A 316 1.53 2.52 -9.53
N GLU A 317 1.87 1.52 -10.35
CA GLU A 317 2.12 1.64 -11.78
C GLU A 317 0.84 2.04 -12.52
N SER A 318 -0.28 1.41 -12.17
CA SER A 318 -1.59 1.76 -12.72
C SER A 318 -1.97 3.21 -12.39
N LEU A 319 -1.64 3.68 -11.19
CA LEU A 319 -1.90 5.05 -10.74
C LEU A 319 -1.02 6.05 -11.49
N ALA A 320 0.27 5.74 -11.68
CA ALA A 320 1.16 6.57 -12.49
C ALA A 320 0.69 6.67 -13.96
N ILE A 321 0.23 5.56 -14.57
CA ILE A 321 -0.31 5.55 -15.94
C ILE A 321 -1.58 6.41 -16.04
N CYS A 322 -2.49 6.33 -15.07
CA CYS A 322 -3.71 7.12 -15.11
C CYS A 322 -3.41 8.63 -15.00
N MET A 323 -2.42 9.02 -14.18
CA MET A 323 -1.94 10.41 -14.13
C MET A 323 -1.29 10.84 -15.45
N LEU A 324 -0.55 9.97 -16.14
CA LEU A 324 -0.01 10.26 -17.47
C LEU A 324 -1.12 10.45 -18.51
N PHE A 325 -2.20 9.67 -18.45
CA PHE A 325 -3.36 9.88 -19.30
C PHE A 325 -4.01 11.26 -19.05
N MET A 326 -4.17 11.66 -17.78
CA MET A 326 -4.65 13.00 -17.43
C MET A 326 -3.72 14.09 -17.94
N ALA A 327 -2.41 13.93 -17.74
CA ALA A 327 -1.38 14.89 -18.12
C ALA A 327 -1.30 15.09 -19.63
N ILE A 328 -1.09 14.02 -20.39
CA ILE A 328 -0.86 14.09 -21.84
C ILE A 328 -2.13 14.55 -22.56
N SER A 329 -3.29 14.03 -22.17
CA SER A 329 -4.56 14.47 -22.76
C SER A 329 -4.79 15.97 -22.56
N SER A 330 -4.47 16.51 -21.38
CA SER A 330 -4.66 17.94 -21.08
C SER A 330 -3.56 18.84 -21.65
N LEU A 331 -2.30 18.38 -21.72
CA LEU A 331 -1.18 19.16 -22.28
C LEU A 331 -1.19 19.21 -23.81
N VAL A 332 -1.64 18.14 -24.45
CA VAL A 332 -1.48 17.96 -25.90
C VAL A 332 -2.83 18.00 -26.60
N VAL A 333 -3.76 17.13 -26.20
CA VAL A 333 -4.98 16.91 -26.99
C VAL A 333 -5.98 18.05 -26.82
N TRP A 334 -6.20 18.52 -25.59
CA TRP A 334 -7.17 19.59 -25.34
C TRP A 334 -6.77 20.93 -26.02
N PRO A 335 -5.53 21.44 -25.92
CA PRO A 335 -5.13 22.69 -26.58
C PRO A 335 -5.20 22.67 -28.11
N LEU A 336 -5.15 21.47 -28.71
CA LEU A 336 -5.19 21.23 -30.15
C LEU A 336 -6.59 20.85 -30.66
N SER A 337 -7.58 20.78 -29.77
CA SER A 337 -8.93 20.34 -30.13
C SER A 337 -9.67 21.44 -30.90
N SER A 338 -9.78 21.27 -32.22
CA SER A 338 -10.56 22.15 -33.11
C SER A 338 -11.85 21.50 -33.65
N SER A 339 -12.07 20.23 -33.32
CA SER A 339 -13.25 19.47 -33.72
C SER A 339 -13.64 18.48 -32.63
N ILE A 340 -14.90 18.04 -32.65
CA ILE A 340 -15.41 17.03 -31.70
C ILE A 340 -14.67 15.69 -31.81
N GLY A 341 -14.11 15.35 -32.98
CA GLY A 341 -13.32 14.13 -33.18
C GLY A 341 -12.03 14.13 -32.36
N ILE A 342 -11.23 15.19 -32.46
CA ILE A 342 -10.00 15.36 -31.67
C ILE A 342 -10.36 15.49 -30.18
N PHE A 343 -11.40 16.26 -29.87
CA PHE A 343 -11.84 16.43 -28.50
C PHE A 343 -12.31 15.11 -27.87
N SER A 344 -12.91 14.20 -28.64
CA SER A 344 -13.31 12.87 -28.15
C SER A 344 -12.12 12.04 -27.66
N ILE A 345 -10.94 12.18 -28.27
CA ILE A 345 -9.71 11.54 -27.78
C ILE A 345 -9.37 12.09 -26.38
N TYR A 346 -9.44 13.41 -26.20
CA TYR A 346 -9.28 14.02 -24.88
C TYR A 346 -10.30 13.45 -23.89
N LEU A 347 -11.59 13.41 -24.26
CA LEU A 347 -12.66 12.94 -23.36
C LEU A 347 -12.42 11.51 -22.86
N ILE A 348 -11.99 10.61 -23.75
CA ILE A 348 -11.76 9.20 -23.42
C ILE A 348 -10.54 9.04 -22.51
N PHE A 349 -9.37 9.54 -22.93
CA PHE A 349 -8.13 9.33 -22.18
C PHE A 349 -8.16 10.09 -20.85
N ASN A 350 -8.64 11.34 -20.87
CA ASN A 350 -8.77 12.12 -19.65
C ASN A 350 -9.80 11.51 -18.71
N GLY A 351 -10.96 11.07 -19.24
CA GLY A 351 -12.00 10.39 -18.45
C GLY A 351 -11.45 9.15 -17.77
N ILE A 352 -10.79 8.25 -18.51
CA ILE A 352 -10.16 7.05 -17.96
C ILE A 352 -9.16 7.41 -16.86
N GLY A 353 -8.28 8.37 -17.11
CA GLY A 353 -7.25 8.81 -16.16
C GLY A 353 -7.83 9.38 -14.87
N CYS A 354 -8.72 10.36 -15.00
CA CYS A 354 -9.41 11.01 -13.88
C CYS A 354 -10.25 10.01 -13.07
N GLY A 355 -10.91 9.07 -13.74
CA GLY A 355 -11.68 8.03 -13.10
C GLY A 355 -10.80 7.12 -12.26
N ALA A 356 -9.81 6.50 -12.89
CA ALA A 356 -8.94 5.51 -12.28
C ALA A 356 -8.19 6.03 -11.04
N PHE A 357 -7.84 7.33 -11.00
CA PHE A 357 -7.15 7.95 -9.86
C PHE A 357 -7.84 7.66 -8.51
N PHE A 358 -9.17 7.79 -8.46
CA PHE A 358 -9.96 7.62 -7.22
C PHE A 358 -9.98 6.17 -6.73
N SER A 359 -10.14 5.20 -7.64
CA SER A 359 -10.17 3.79 -7.29
C SER A 359 -8.78 3.23 -6.98
N LEU A 360 -7.74 3.77 -7.60
CA LEU A 360 -6.37 3.27 -7.46
C LEU A 360 -5.64 3.83 -6.24
N THR A 361 -5.83 5.10 -5.88
CA THR A 361 -5.06 5.69 -4.76
C THR A 361 -5.19 4.91 -3.45
N PRO A 362 -6.41 4.50 -3.01
CA PRO A 362 -6.53 3.73 -1.77
C PRO A 362 -5.80 2.38 -1.82
N ILE A 363 -5.68 1.82 -3.01
CA ILE A 363 -5.01 0.53 -3.27
C ILE A 363 -3.50 0.72 -3.38
N ALA A 364 -3.02 1.81 -4.00
CA ALA A 364 -1.61 2.19 -4.01
C ALA A 364 -1.08 2.40 -2.58
N VAL A 365 -1.86 3.08 -1.72
CA VAL A 365 -1.57 3.19 -0.28
C VAL A 365 -1.51 1.81 0.38
N SER A 366 -2.48 0.94 0.05
CA SER A 366 -2.58 -0.39 0.64
C SER A 366 -1.43 -1.32 0.28
N SER A 367 -1.00 -1.30 -0.98
CA SER A 367 0.14 -2.08 -1.48
C SER A 367 1.48 -1.53 -0.98
N THR A 368 1.62 -0.20 -0.87
CA THR A 368 2.88 0.43 -0.45
C THR A 368 3.14 0.33 1.05
N PHE A 369 2.09 0.46 1.88
CA PHE A 369 2.23 0.56 3.34
C PHE A 369 1.58 -0.60 4.13
N GLY A 370 1.07 -1.60 3.42
CA GLY A 370 0.43 -2.79 3.99
C GLY A 370 -1.08 -2.62 4.21
N GLY A 371 -1.82 -3.71 3.96
CA GLY A 371 -3.28 -3.77 4.08
C GLY A 371 -3.81 -3.38 5.46
N GLU A 372 -3.09 -3.76 6.52
CA GLU A 372 -3.50 -3.52 7.91
C GLU A 372 -3.40 -2.04 8.31
N ASN A 373 -2.44 -1.31 7.73
CA ASN A 373 -2.22 0.10 8.02
C ASN A 373 -3.11 1.02 7.16
N THR A 374 -3.71 0.50 6.10
CA THR A 374 -4.37 1.28 5.06
C THR A 374 -5.43 2.21 5.66
N LEU A 375 -6.30 1.68 6.52
CA LEU A 375 -7.40 2.45 7.09
C LEU A 375 -6.96 3.56 8.06
N SER A 376 -5.73 3.48 8.60
CA SER A 376 -5.14 4.54 9.44
C SER A 376 -4.42 5.61 8.62
N ILE A 377 -4.09 5.31 7.36
CA ILE A 377 -3.33 6.19 6.46
C ILE A 377 -4.27 6.98 5.53
N ILE A 378 -5.30 6.33 4.98
CA ILE A 378 -6.26 6.93 4.04
C ILE A 378 -6.85 8.25 4.53
N PRO A 379 -7.30 8.39 5.80
CA PRO A 379 -7.85 9.65 6.28
C PRO A 379 -6.85 10.80 6.20
N VAL A 380 -5.56 10.53 6.47
CA VAL A 380 -4.49 11.51 6.38
C VAL A 380 -4.27 11.91 4.92
N VAL A 381 -4.16 10.93 4.00
CA VAL A 381 -3.96 11.18 2.57
C VAL A 381 -5.11 12.00 1.99
N TRP A 382 -6.36 11.62 2.23
CA TRP A 382 -7.51 12.37 1.71
C TRP A 382 -7.63 13.78 2.28
N THR A 383 -7.31 13.99 3.57
CA THR A 383 -7.28 15.36 4.10
C THR A 383 -6.27 16.25 3.38
N THR A 384 -5.14 15.71 2.89
CA THR A 384 -4.16 16.50 2.12
C THR A 384 -4.68 16.95 0.74
N TRP A 385 -5.68 16.28 0.18
CA TRP A 385 -6.25 16.62 -1.13
C TRP A 385 -7.09 17.90 -1.14
N PHE A 386 -7.38 18.46 0.04
CA PHE A 386 -8.28 19.62 0.22
C PHE A 386 -7.93 20.76 -0.74
N CYS A 387 -6.66 21.14 -0.82
CA CYS A 387 -6.22 22.25 -1.66
C CYS A 387 -6.49 21.98 -3.14
N GLY A 388 -6.27 20.76 -3.61
CA GLY A 388 -6.51 20.40 -5.01
C GLY A 388 -7.99 20.51 -5.38
N PHE A 389 -8.89 19.98 -4.54
CA PHE A 389 -10.33 20.03 -4.80
C PHE A 389 -10.87 21.45 -4.69
N PHE A 390 -10.38 22.23 -3.72
CA PHE A 390 -10.90 23.56 -3.45
C PHE A 390 -10.42 24.60 -4.46
N PHE A 391 -9.14 24.54 -4.87
CA PHE A 391 -8.53 25.57 -5.71
C PHE A 391 -8.36 25.15 -7.17
N GLY A 392 -8.40 23.86 -7.52
CA GLY A 392 -8.15 23.38 -8.88
C GLY A 392 -9.03 24.05 -9.94
N THR A 393 -10.35 23.88 -9.83
CA THR A 393 -11.31 24.46 -10.80
C THR A 393 -11.35 25.99 -10.73
N PRO A 394 -11.37 26.65 -9.54
CA PRO A 394 -11.33 28.11 -9.47
C PRO A 394 -10.07 28.75 -10.08
N ILE A 395 -8.88 28.16 -9.87
CA ILE A 395 -7.64 28.65 -10.50
C ILE A 395 -7.75 28.51 -12.02
N ALA A 396 -8.18 27.35 -12.53
CA ALA A 396 -8.37 27.14 -13.96
C ALA A 396 -9.38 28.14 -14.57
N SER A 397 -10.49 28.41 -13.87
CA SER A 397 -11.50 29.40 -14.27
C SER A 397 -10.93 30.83 -14.26
N GLY A 398 -10.10 31.16 -13.29
CA GLY A 398 -9.39 32.45 -13.23
C GLY A 398 -8.41 32.61 -14.41
N LEU A 399 -7.60 31.59 -14.70
CA LEU A 399 -6.68 31.58 -15.85
C LEU A 399 -7.42 31.74 -17.18
N TYR A 400 -8.54 31.05 -17.35
CA TYR A 400 -9.43 31.22 -18.50
C TYR A 400 -9.95 32.67 -18.59
N SER A 401 -10.42 33.24 -17.47
CA SER A 401 -10.97 34.60 -17.45
C SER A 401 -9.92 35.69 -17.75
N LEU A 402 -8.67 35.47 -17.36
CA LEU A 402 -7.54 36.38 -17.59
C LEU A 402 -6.94 36.29 -19.00
N SER A 403 -7.22 35.22 -19.74
CA SER A 403 -6.68 35.01 -21.10
C SER A 403 -7.16 36.04 -22.14
N GLY A 404 -8.09 36.91 -21.77
CA GLY A 404 -8.58 38.02 -22.59
C GLY A 404 -9.67 37.61 -23.57
N ARG A 405 -10.50 38.59 -23.99
CA ARG A 405 -11.66 38.47 -24.91
C ARG A 405 -11.30 38.07 -26.35
N SER A 406 -10.38 37.15 -26.54
CA SER A 406 -10.28 36.40 -27.78
C SER A 406 -11.42 35.39 -27.77
N ASP A 407 -12.47 35.62 -28.55
CA ASP A 407 -13.68 34.76 -28.62
C ASP A 407 -13.41 33.37 -29.23
N GLY A 408 -12.15 32.88 -29.17
CA GLY A 408 -11.68 31.66 -29.78
C GLY A 408 -11.25 30.60 -28.78
N LEU A 409 -11.04 29.37 -29.28
CA LEU A 409 -10.63 28.19 -28.50
C LEU A 409 -9.30 28.38 -27.74
N GLU A 410 -8.50 29.36 -28.17
CA GLU A 410 -7.23 29.79 -27.58
C GLU A 410 -7.34 30.18 -26.10
N ALA A 411 -8.48 30.77 -25.70
CA ALA A 411 -8.73 31.19 -24.32
C ALA A 411 -8.67 30.03 -23.31
N PHE A 412 -8.85 28.78 -23.76
CA PHE A 412 -8.85 27.58 -22.92
C PHE A 412 -7.44 27.02 -22.67
N ARG A 413 -6.44 27.41 -23.46
CA ARG A 413 -5.09 26.85 -23.39
C ARG A 413 -4.43 27.01 -22.00
N PRO A 414 -4.51 28.17 -21.32
CA PRO A 414 -3.93 28.32 -19.98
C PRO A 414 -4.50 27.32 -18.96
N ALA A 415 -5.82 27.10 -18.98
CA ALA A 415 -6.47 26.14 -18.10
C ALA A 415 -6.06 24.70 -18.42
N ALA A 416 -5.94 24.36 -19.71
CA ALA A 416 -5.50 23.04 -20.18
C ALA A 416 -4.05 22.74 -19.78
N TYR A 417 -3.13 23.70 -19.99
CA TYR A 417 -1.73 23.55 -19.62
C TYR A 417 -1.54 23.46 -18.11
N TYR A 418 -2.28 24.25 -17.33
CA TYR A 418 -2.31 24.14 -15.88
C TYR A 418 -2.75 22.73 -15.42
N ALA A 419 -3.89 22.24 -15.94
CA ALA A 419 -4.39 20.92 -15.60
C ALA A 419 -3.38 19.81 -15.92
N GLY A 420 -2.79 19.88 -17.11
CA GLY A 420 -1.82 18.91 -17.59
C GLY A 420 -0.49 18.94 -16.83
N ALA A 421 0.02 20.13 -16.50
CA ALA A 421 1.25 20.30 -15.74
C ALA A 421 1.13 19.76 -14.31
N MET A 422 0.00 20.02 -13.63
CA MET A 422 -0.26 19.50 -12.28
C MET A 422 -0.36 17.97 -12.27
N ALA A 423 -1.04 17.37 -13.26
CA ALA A 423 -1.09 15.92 -13.42
C ALA A 423 0.28 15.31 -13.72
N LEU A 424 1.09 15.95 -14.58
CA LEU A 424 2.42 15.48 -14.94
C LEU A 424 3.38 15.52 -13.74
N ALA A 425 3.35 16.62 -12.97
CA ALA A 425 4.13 16.75 -11.75
C ALA A 425 3.75 15.65 -10.73
N GLY A 426 2.45 15.32 -10.63
CA GLY A 426 1.97 14.18 -9.86
C GLY A 426 2.59 12.85 -10.30
N ALA A 427 2.52 12.55 -11.61
CA ALA A 427 3.02 11.29 -12.19
C ALA A 427 4.53 11.09 -12.01
N VAL A 428 5.32 12.16 -12.13
CA VAL A 428 6.79 12.12 -11.97
C VAL A 428 7.17 11.78 -10.53
N TYR A 429 6.43 12.32 -9.55
CA TYR A 429 6.69 12.09 -8.13
C TYR A 429 6.41 10.62 -7.74
N GLU A 430 5.41 10.00 -8.36
CA GLU A 430 5.01 8.62 -8.07
C GLU A 430 5.97 7.57 -8.65
N ARG A 431 6.55 7.82 -9.83
CA ARG A 431 7.53 6.91 -10.49
C ARG A 431 8.84 6.70 -9.73
N GLN A 432 9.15 7.50 -8.71
CA GLN A 432 10.38 7.35 -7.92
C GLN A 432 10.32 6.21 -6.88
N THR A 433 9.16 5.55 -6.70
CA THR A 433 8.90 4.61 -5.60
C THR A 433 9.21 3.14 -5.91
N GLY A 434 9.23 2.72 -7.19
CA GLY A 434 9.32 1.29 -7.58
C GLY A 434 10.70 0.63 -7.44
N CYS A 435 11.78 1.42 -7.43
CA CYS A 435 13.16 0.90 -7.35
C CYS A 435 13.90 1.21 -6.05
N THR A 436 13.34 2.05 -5.18
CA THR A 436 14.00 2.50 -3.96
C THR A 436 13.33 1.86 -2.76
N ALA A 437 14.08 1.12 -1.94
CA ALA A 437 13.58 0.49 -0.73
C ALA A 437 14.50 0.73 0.47
N SER A 438 13.92 0.76 1.67
CA SER A 438 14.65 0.95 2.92
C SER A 438 14.93 -0.41 3.53
N ALA A 439 16.20 -0.68 3.81
CA ALA A 439 16.61 -1.93 4.40
C ALA A 439 16.06 -2.09 5.83
N PRO A 440 15.44 -3.23 6.19
CA PRO A 440 15.07 -3.55 7.57
C PRO A 440 16.26 -4.15 8.32
N GLY A 441 16.05 -4.52 9.58
CA GLY A 441 17.02 -5.29 10.36
C GLY A 441 18.31 -4.53 10.66
N PHE A 442 19.42 -5.25 10.82
CA PHE A 442 20.73 -4.65 11.10
C PHE A 442 21.21 -3.75 9.96
N ALA A 443 20.84 -4.02 8.70
CA ALA A 443 21.13 -3.13 7.59
C ALA A 443 20.45 -1.75 7.69
N SER A 444 19.45 -1.57 8.56
CA SER A 444 18.84 -0.26 8.85
C SER A 444 19.68 0.60 9.82
N LEU A 445 20.62 -0.02 10.54
CA LEU A 445 21.47 0.64 11.54
C LEU A 445 22.77 1.15 10.92
N ASN A 446 23.65 1.75 11.73
CA ASN A 446 24.95 2.26 11.28
C ASN A 446 24.87 3.27 10.13
N GLY A 447 23.91 4.21 10.20
CA GLY A 447 23.62 5.15 9.11
C GLY A 447 22.70 4.61 8.02
N GLY A 448 22.33 3.32 8.09
CA GLY A 448 21.39 2.66 7.19
C GLY A 448 21.99 2.23 5.86
N THR A 449 21.22 1.43 5.11
CA THR A 449 21.59 0.95 3.77
C THR A 449 20.64 1.57 2.75
N THR A 450 21.19 2.46 1.93
CA THR A 450 20.51 3.22 0.88
C THR A 450 20.94 2.81 -0.53
N GLY A 451 22.04 2.06 -0.65
CA GLY A 451 22.58 1.63 -1.94
C GLY A 451 22.91 2.81 -2.83
N GLY A 452 22.44 2.76 -4.08
CA GLY A 452 22.60 3.81 -5.08
C GLY A 452 21.60 4.97 -5.00
N ALA A 453 20.76 5.03 -3.97
CA ALA A 453 19.74 6.07 -3.86
C ALA A 453 20.33 7.49 -3.90
N GLY A 454 19.68 8.38 -4.66
CA GLY A 454 20.18 9.73 -4.95
C GLY A 454 21.28 9.78 -6.04
N GLY A 455 21.63 8.63 -6.62
CA GLY A 455 22.55 8.52 -7.75
C GLY A 455 21.89 8.35 -9.10
N THR A 456 22.71 8.09 -10.13
CA THR A 456 22.24 7.85 -11.49
C THR A 456 21.56 6.49 -11.59
N THR A 457 20.40 6.45 -12.24
CA THR A 457 19.69 5.20 -12.53
C THR A 457 20.00 4.76 -13.96
N VAL A 458 20.45 3.53 -14.12
CA VAL A 458 20.81 2.91 -15.41
C VAL A 458 20.06 1.61 -15.57
N THR A 459 19.75 1.25 -16.82
CA THR A 459 19.19 -0.07 -17.15
C THR A 459 20.23 -0.83 -17.97
N VAL A 460 20.54 -2.05 -17.56
CA VAL A 460 21.55 -2.90 -18.18
C VAL A 460 20.90 -4.18 -18.69
N THR A 461 21.29 -4.57 -19.90
CA THR A 461 20.89 -5.83 -20.55
C THR A 461 22.11 -6.67 -20.93
N THR A 462 23.32 -6.15 -20.72
CA THR A 462 24.59 -6.80 -21.05
C THR A 462 25.50 -6.90 -19.83
N GLN A 463 26.38 -7.90 -19.82
CA GLN A 463 27.40 -8.04 -18.78
C GLN A 463 28.34 -6.83 -18.75
N ALA A 464 28.75 -6.32 -19.92
CA ALA A 464 29.67 -5.19 -20.02
C ALA A 464 29.11 -3.93 -19.34
N ASP A 465 27.82 -3.63 -19.55
CA ASP A 465 27.18 -2.50 -18.89
C ASP A 465 27.04 -2.71 -17.39
N LEU A 466 26.67 -3.92 -16.96
CA LEU A 466 26.59 -4.26 -15.54
C LEU A 466 27.96 -4.07 -14.86
N GLU A 467 29.03 -4.58 -15.44
CA GLU A 467 30.39 -4.43 -14.92
C GLU A 467 30.81 -2.96 -14.86
N LYS A 468 30.54 -2.20 -15.92
CA LYS A 468 30.85 -0.78 -16.00
C LYS A 468 30.21 -0.01 -14.84
N TYR A 469 28.92 -0.19 -14.60
CA TYR A 469 28.20 0.59 -13.59
C TYR A 469 28.37 0.04 -12.17
N ALA A 470 28.50 -1.27 -12.00
CA ALA A 470 28.74 -1.89 -10.69
C ALA A 470 30.11 -1.52 -10.10
N SER A 471 31.12 -1.35 -10.95
CA SER A 471 32.47 -0.96 -10.55
C SER A 471 32.73 0.57 -10.56
N ALA A 472 31.80 1.36 -11.11
CA ALA A 472 31.94 2.82 -11.21
C ALA A 472 32.03 3.53 -9.86
N SER A 473 32.72 4.68 -9.83
CA SER A 473 32.68 5.60 -8.70
C SER A 473 31.32 6.30 -8.60
N GLY A 474 30.93 6.66 -7.37
CA GLY A 474 29.65 7.33 -7.09
C GLY A 474 28.46 6.38 -7.00
N LYS A 475 27.26 6.95 -6.84
CA LYS A 475 26.04 6.21 -6.54
C LYS A 475 25.33 5.75 -7.81
N TYR A 476 24.95 4.47 -7.90
CA TYR A 476 24.18 3.96 -9.03
C TYR A 476 23.05 3.01 -8.62
N VAL A 477 21.86 3.24 -9.21
CA VAL A 477 20.77 2.26 -9.25
C VAL A 477 20.82 1.56 -10.60
N ILE A 478 21.23 0.30 -10.58
CA ILE A 478 21.51 -0.54 -11.75
C ILE A 478 20.36 -1.53 -11.91
N LYS A 479 19.48 -1.25 -12.87
CA LYS A 479 18.34 -2.11 -13.20
C LYS A 479 18.77 -3.19 -14.19
N VAL A 480 18.80 -4.44 -13.76
CA VAL A 480 19.05 -5.60 -14.63
C VAL A 480 17.74 -6.00 -15.30
N ASN A 481 17.66 -5.80 -16.62
CA ASN A 481 16.46 -6.08 -17.41
C ASN A 481 16.69 -7.32 -18.29
N GLY A 482 16.13 -8.45 -17.88
CA GLY A 482 16.35 -9.74 -18.52
C GLY A 482 17.57 -10.51 -18.00
N ARG A 483 17.86 -11.61 -18.69
CA ARG A 483 18.97 -12.53 -18.37
C ARG A 483 20.28 -12.01 -18.92
N ILE A 484 21.29 -11.93 -18.05
CA ILE A 484 22.69 -11.72 -18.40
C ILE A 484 23.44 -13.04 -18.15
N THR A 485 23.92 -13.66 -19.22
CA THR A 485 24.84 -14.81 -19.13
C THR A 485 26.24 -14.31 -18.85
N VAL A 486 26.82 -14.72 -17.74
CA VAL A 486 28.10 -14.23 -17.26
C VAL A 486 29.26 -15.04 -17.86
N THR A 487 30.28 -14.34 -18.34
CA THR A 487 31.47 -14.89 -18.97
C THR A 487 32.77 -14.26 -18.42
N PRO A 488 33.84 -15.03 -18.14
CA PRO A 488 33.86 -16.50 -18.09
C PRO A 488 32.86 -17.08 -17.07
N TYR A 489 32.48 -18.33 -17.30
CA TYR A 489 31.57 -19.07 -16.44
C TYR A 489 32.05 -19.03 -14.98
N GLY A 490 31.13 -18.73 -14.06
CA GLY A 490 31.42 -18.64 -12.63
C GLY A 490 32.03 -17.31 -12.19
N LYS A 491 32.21 -16.34 -13.09
CA LYS A 491 32.75 -15.03 -12.71
C LYS A 491 31.84 -14.33 -11.70
N GLU A 492 32.45 -13.80 -10.66
CA GLU A 492 31.83 -12.84 -9.76
C GLU A 492 32.05 -11.42 -10.28
N ILE A 493 30.95 -10.75 -10.66
CA ILE A 493 30.99 -9.36 -11.10
C ILE A 493 31.23 -8.46 -9.90
N LYS A 494 32.29 -7.65 -9.96
CA LYS A 494 32.66 -6.73 -8.88
C LYS A 494 31.59 -5.65 -8.66
N VAL A 495 31.09 -5.55 -7.44
CA VAL A 495 30.20 -4.46 -6.99
C VAL A 495 30.92 -3.59 -5.96
N SER A 496 31.05 -2.30 -6.26
CA SER A 496 31.66 -1.29 -5.39
C SER A 496 30.64 -0.70 -4.40
N SER A 497 31.09 0.22 -3.53
CA SER A 497 30.22 0.93 -2.58
C SER A 497 29.12 1.75 -3.27
N ASP A 498 28.04 2.01 -2.52
CA ASP A 498 26.92 2.85 -2.93
C ASP A 498 26.19 2.38 -4.21
N LYS A 499 25.93 1.08 -4.28
CA LYS A 499 25.26 0.45 -5.43
C LYS A 499 23.93 -0.17 -5.02
N THR A 500 22.95 -0.03 -5.90
CA THR A 500 21.75 -0.87 -5.90
C THR A 500 21.75 -1.68 -7.18
N VAL A 501 21.93 -2.99 -7.11
CA VAL A 501 21.77 -3.90 -8.25
C VAL A 501 20.41 -4.57 -8.10
N ILE A 502 19.49 -4.29 -9.03
CA ILE A 502 18.09 -4.67 -8.88
C ILE A 502 17.49 -5.24 -10.17
N GLY A 503 16.81 -6.38 -10.10
CA GLY A 503 16.11 -6.94 -11.26
C GLY A 503 14.81 -6.20 -11.57
N VAL A 504 14.50 -6.04 -12.86
CA VAL A 504 13.23 -5.46 -13.33
C VAL A 504 12.14 -6.54 -13.38
N GLY A 505 11.07 -6.36 -12.61
CA GLY A 505 9.99 -7.34 -12.49
C GLY A 505 10.54 -8.73 -12.10
N THR A 506 10.11 -9.79 -12.80
CA THR A 506 10.63 -11.15 -12.58
C THR A 506 11.71 -11.58 -13.59
N SER A 507 12.18 -10.63 -14.41
CA SER A 507 13.04 -10.88 -15.57
C SER A 507 14.54 -10.83 -15.28
N GLY A 508 14.95 -10.07 -14.26
CA GLY A 508 16.36 -9.86 -13.95
C GLY A 508 17.05 -11.14 -13.48
N GLU A 509 18.08 -11.58 -14.21
CA GLU A 509 18.80 -12.82 -13.93
C GLU A 509 20.30 -12.68 -14.24
N LEU A 510 21.14 -13.16 -13.32
CA LEU A 510 22.55 -13.43 -13.53
C LEU A 510 22.74 -14.94 -13.67
N TYR A 511 22.92 -15.38 -14.90
CA TYR A 511 23.03 -16.79 -15.26
C TYR A 511 24.50 -17.15 -15.41
N GLN A 512 24.95 -18.24 -14.77
CA GLN A 512 26.34 -18.72 -14.81
C GLN A 512 27.39 -17.76 -14.20
N GLY A 513 26.97 -16.93 -13.25
CA GLY A 513 27.89 -16.08 -12.50
C GLY A 513 27.25 -15.52 -11.24
N GLY A 514 28.02 -14.70 -10.54
CA GLY A 514 27.64 -14.12 -9.25
C GLY A 514 28.08 -12.67 -9.09
N LEU A 515 27.99 -12.16 -7.86
CA LEU A 515 28.42 -10.82 -7.49
C LEU A 515 29.48 -10.89 -6.40
N GLY A 516 30.61 -10.22 -6.63
CA GLY A 516 31.73 -10.16 -5.70
C GLY A 516 31.85 -8.78 -5.08
N LEU A 517 31.90 -8.72 -3.76
CA LEU A 517 32.04 -7.49 -2.98
C LEU A 517 33.21 -7.63 -2.01
N ASN A 518 34.13 -6.69 -2.05
CA ASN A 518 35.28 -6.68 -1.15
C ASN A 518 35.43 -5.28 -0.55
N SER A 519 35.39 -5.18 0.77
CA SER A 519 35.53 -3.93 1.52
C SER A 519 34.56 -2.83 1.08
N ALA A 520 33.41 -3.23 0.50
CA ALA A 520 32.37 -2.31 0.03
C ALA A 520 31.51 -1.82 1.21
N LYS A 521 30.83 -0.69 1.00
CA LYS A 521 29.86 -0.16 1.95
C LYS A 521 28.59 0.26 1.25
N ASN A 522 27.45 0.12 1.93
CA ASN A 522 26.16 0.65 1.49
C ASN A 522 25.73 0.04 0.14
N VAL A 523 25.41 -1.25 0.14
CA VAL A 523 25.04 -1.98 -1.09
C VAL A 523 23.68 -2.68 -0.94
N ILE A 524 22.85 -2.59 -1.98
CA ILE A 524 21.57 -3.30 -2.08
C ILE A 524 21.63 -4.24 -3.28
N ILE A 525 21.32 -5.52 -3.07
CA ILE A 525 21.14 -6.52 -4.12
C ILE A 525 19.69 -7.01 -4.00
N ARG A 526 18.87 -6.82 -5.02
CA ARG A 526 17.43 -7.05 -4.86
C ARG A 526 16.77 -7.62 -6.10
N ASN A 527 15.76 -8.47 -5.90
CA ASN A 527 14.84 -8.87 -6.96
C ASN A 527 15.50 -9.58 -8.17
N LEU A 528 16.55 -10.37 -7.93
CA LEU A 528 17.34 -11.05 -8.97
C LEU A 528 17.22 -12.57 -8.86
N LYS A 529 17.33 -13.25 -9.99
CA LYS A 529 17.70 -14.67 -10.02
C LYS A 529 19.22 -14.77 -10.18
N ILE A 530 19.89 -15.56 -9.35
CA ILE A 530 21.35 -15.70 -9.36
C ILE A 530 21.71 -17.18 -9.19
N GLY A 531 22.61 -17.69 -10.03
CA GLY A 531 23.16 -19.02 -9.88
C GLY A 531 23.43 -19.73 -11.20
N ASN A 532 23.24 -21.05 -11.21
CA ASN A 532 23.67 -21.95 -12.30
C ASN A 532 25.18 -21.91 -12.54
N THR A 533 25.96 -21.95 -11.46
CA THR A 533 27.42 -21.98 -11.47
C THR A 533 28.01 -23.34 -11.11
N ASN A 534 27.16 -24.35 -10.88
CA ASN A 534 27.58 -25.71 -10.52
C ASN A 534 28.22 -26.48 -11.69
N LEU A 535 29.43 -27.03 -11.51
CA LEU A 535 30.07 -27.98 -12.44
C LEU A 535 30.24 -29.41 -11.85
N GLY A 536 29.70 -29.70 -10.66
CA GLY A 536 29.91 -30.95 -9.95
C GLY A 536 31.05 -30.90 -8.93
N ASP A 537 31.52 -32.06 -8.47
CA ASP A 537 32.50 -32.13 -7.38
C ASP A 537 33.93 -31.83 -7.88
N GLY A 538 34.54 -30.74 -7.39
CA GLY A 538 35.93 -30.37 -7.72
C GLY A 538 36.39 -29.05 -7.10
N VAL A 539 37.71 -28.86 -6.99
CA VAL A 539 38.34 -27.65 -6.41
C VAL A 539 38.06 -26.38 -7.23
N GLU A 540 37.63 -26.52 -8.50
CA GLU A 540 37.27 -25.41 -9.39
C GLU A 540 35.84 -24.86 -9.17
N ASN A 541 35.10 -25.40 -8.20
CA ASN A 541 33.69 -25.06 -7.95
C ASN A 541 33.49 -23.95 -6.90
N ASP A 542 34.54 -23.23 -6.48
CA ASP A 542 34.49 -22.07 -5.57
C ASP A 542 33.87 -20.84 -6.27
N ARG A 543 32.54 -20.89 -6.46
CA ARG A 543 31.76 -19.93 -7.24
C ARG A 543 30.45 -19.62 -6.54
N ASP A 544 30.42 -18.45 -5.92
CA ASP A 544 29.27 -18.03 -5.14
C ASP A 544 28.27 -17.23 -5.95
N GLY A 545 26.99 -17.31 -5.56
CA GLY A 545 25.98 -16.39 -6.10
C GLY A 545 26.25 -14.95 -5.66
N VAL A 546 26.50 -14.74 -4.38
CA VAL A 546 26.97 -13.47 -3.81
C VAL A 546 28.07 -13.75 -2.81
N GLN A 547 29.25 -13.19 -3.04
CA GLN A 547 30.39 -13.25 -2.12
C GLN A 547 30.70 -11.85 -1.59
N ALA A 548 30.63 -11.66 -0.28
CA ALA A 548 30.85 -10.39 0.40
C ALA A 548 31.88 -10.54 1.52
N ASP A 549 33.06 -9.98 1.29
CA ASP A 549 34.20 -10.00 2.20
C ASP A 549 34.40 -8.62 2.86
N THR A 550 34.26 -8.55 4.18
CA THR A 550 34.45 -7.32 4.98
C THR A 550 33.57 -6.15 4.49
N VAL A 551 32.32 -6.45 4.12
CA VAL A 551 31.35 -5.46 3.63
C VAL A 551 30.52 -4.90 4.78
N SER A 552 30.22 -3.60 4.77
CA SER A 552 29.34 -2.98 5.79
C SER A 552 28.06 -2.40 5.17
N ASN A 553 26.92 -2.52 5.88
CA ASN A 553 25.62 -2.02 5.41
C ASN A 553 25.24 -2.62 4.05
N ILE A 554 24.88 -3.92 4.07
CA ILE A 554 24.44 -4.67 2.89
C ILE A 554 23.05 -5.23 3.09
N TRP A 555 22.20 -5.10 2.07
CA TRP A 555 20.85 -5.66 2.08
C TRP A 555 20.58 -6.49 0.84
N ILE A 556 20.22 -7.76 1.06
CA ILE A 556 19.92 -8.72 0.00
C ILE A 556 18.48 -9.18 0.13
N ASP A 557 17.65 -8.88 -0.87
CA ASP A 557 16.19 -8.99 -0.73
C ASP A 557 15.44 -9.47 -1.99
N HIS A 558 14.43 -10.31 -1.82
CA HIS A 558 13.61 -10.81 -2.94
C HIS A 558 14.40 -11.49 -4.07
N CYS A 559 15.55 -12.10 -3.78
CA CYS A 559 16.33 -12.85 -4.75
C CYS A 559 15.98 -14.33 -4.74
N LEU A 560 16.21 -15.00 -5.88
CA LEU A 560 16.22 -16.46 -6.00
C LEU A 560 17.65 -16.90 -6.22
N PHE A 561 18.13 -17.80 -5.36
CA PHE A 561 19.42 -18.45 -5.45
C PHE A 561 19.24 -19.96 -5.67
N GLU A 562 19.87 -20.49 -6.71
CA GLU A 562 19.79 -21.92 -7.02
C GLU A 562 21.00 -22.43 -7.80
N ASN A 563 21.32 -23.73 -7.63
CA ASN A 563 22.33 -24.42 -8.43
C ASN A 563 23.70 -23.71 -8.46
N GLY A 564 24.21 -23.35 -7.28
CA GLY A 564 25.50 -22.69 -7.11
C GLY A 564 26.69 -23.65 -7.25
N GLY A 565 27.91 -23.12 -7.36
CA GLY A 565 29.14 -23.91 -7.35
C GLY A 565 29.52 -24.34 -5.94
N ASP A 566 29.81 -23.37 -5.05
CA ASP A 566 30.13 -23.62 -3.65
C ASP A 566 29.03 -23.08 -2.74
N GLY A 567 29.01 -21.78 -2.46
CA GLY A 567 27.97 -21.09 -1.70
C GLY A 567 26.88 -20.48 -2.57
N LEU A 568 25.63 -20.45 -2.09
CA LEU A 568 24.65 -19.53 -2.68
C LEU A 568 24.94 -18.08 -2.25
N MET A 569 25.34 -17.91 -0.99
CA MET A 569 25.62 -16.60 -0.40
C MET A 569 26.68 -16.67 0.69
N ASP A 570 27.80 -16.02 0.46
CA ASP A 570 28.93 -15.96 1.38
C ASP A 570 29.08 -14.53 1.92
N LEU A 571 28.84 -14.34 3.21
CA LEU A 571 29.00 -13.10 3.98
C LEU A 571 30.19 -13.25 4.94
N ARG A 572 31.39 -13.30 4.39
CA ARG A 572 32.61 -13.73 5.09
C ARG A 572 33.38 -12.58 5.72
N LYS A 573 34.38 -12.95 6.52
CA LYS A 573 35.25 -12.06 7.31
C LYS A 573 34.38 -11.17 8.21
N ASP A 574 34.70 -9.89 8.28
CA ASP A 574 33.99 -8.91 9.11
C ASP A 574 32.80 -8.26 8.38
N THR A 575 32.10 -9.00 7.51
CA THR A 575 30.88 -8.49 6.86
C THR A 575 29.78 -8.26 7.89
N THR A 576 29.34 -7.02 8.03
CA THR A 576 28.54 -6.55 9.18
C THR A 576 27.43 -5.57 8.79
N TYR A 577 26.48 -5.37 9.70
CA TYR A 577 25.24 -4.63 9.46
C TYR A 577 24.51 -5.15 8.20
N PHE A 578 24.40 -6.46 8.07
CA PHE A 578 23.73 -7.08 6.93
C PHE A 578 22.28 -7.46 7.25
N THR A 579 21.43 -7.45 6.22
CA THR A 579 20.10 -8.04 6.26
C THR A 579 19.89 -8.88 5.01
N VAL A 580 19.38 -10.11 5.20
CA VAL A 580 18.99 -11.02 4.12
C VAL A 580 17.51 -11.34 4.31
N SER A 581 16.65 -10.84 3.43
CA SER A 581 15.20 -10.93 3.60
C SER A 581 14.42 -11.39 2.38
N ASN A 582 13.35 -12.18 2.58
CA ASN A 582 12.45 -12.58 1.49
C ASN A 582 13.14 -13.25 0.30
N ASN A 583 14.26 -13.96 0.51
CA ASN A 583 14.94 -14.68 -0.57
C ASN A 583 14.49 -16.15 -0.62
N ILE A 584 14.66 -16.78 -1.77
CA ILE A 584 14.51 -18.22 -1.94
C ILE A 584 15.90 -18.82 -2.16
N PHE A 585 16.25 -19.81 -1.36
CA PHE A 585 17.44 -20.65 -1.50
C PHE A 585 16.97 -22.07 -1.74
N ARG A 586 17.30 -22.66 -2.89
CA ARG A 586 16.80 -24.00 -3.23
C ARG A 586 17.81 -24.89 -3.93
N ASN A 587 17.62 -26.20 -3.79
CA ASN A 587 18.31 -27.24 -4.56
C ASN A 587 19.84 -27.08 -4.54
N HIS A 588 20.43 -26.94 -3.36
CA HIS A 588 21.86 -26.66 -3.22
C HIS A 588 22.46 -27.25 -1.95
N ASP A 589 23.76 -27.56 -1.99
CA ASP A 589 24.47 -28.12 -0.84
C ASP A 589 24.67 -27.06 0.27
N LYS A 590 25.44 -25.99 -0.01
CA LYS A 590 25.84 -24.99 0.99
C LYS A 590 25.16 -23.65 0.75
N THR A 591 24.15 -23.31 1.55
CA THR A 591 23.43 -22.04 1.29
C THR A 591 24.18 -20.81 1.76
N PHE A 592 24.72 -20.80 3.00
CA PHE A 592 25.43 -19.65 3.54
C PHE A 592 26.87 -19.92 4.03
N GLY A 593 27.84 -19.10 3.67
CA GLY A 593 29.12 -18.97 4.38
C GLY A 593 29.20 -17.64 5.15
N ILE A 594 28.96 -17.64 6.47
CA ILE A 594 29.00 -16.39 7.26
C ILE A 594 30.19 -16.42 8.22
N GLY A 595 30.96 -15.33 8.29
CA GLY A 595 32.10 -15.20 9.19
C GLY A 595 33.39 -15.79 8.62
N TRP A 596 34.03 -16.74 9.32
CA TRP A 596 35.36 -17.29 9.02
C TRP A 596 36.55 -16.40 9.40
N THR A 597 36.37 -15.64 10.47
CA THR A 597 37.44 -14.94 11.18
C THR A 597 37.24 -15.18 12.66
N ASP A 598 38.31 -15.08 13.46
CA ASP A 598 38.22 -15.14 14.92
C ASP A 598 37.58 -13.87 15.52
N ASN A 599 37.43 -12.82 14.71
CA ASN A 599 36.79 -11.57 15.11
C ASN A 599 35.29 -11.75 15.36
N VAL A 600 34.82 -11.36 16.55
CA VAL A 600 33.39 -11.40 16.93
C VAL A 600 32.79 -10.00 16.88
N THR A 601 32.74 -9.40 15.68
CA THR A 601 32.28 -8.01 15.47
C THR A 601 31.04 -7.90 14.59
N ALA A 602 30.81 -8.89 13.73
CA ALA A 602 29.77 -8.87 12.72
C ALA A 602 28.35 -8.95 13.29
N ARG A 603 27.44 -8.19 12.68
CA ARG A 603 26.02 -8.15 13.07
C ARG A 603 25.10 -8.34 11.86
N GLY A 604 24.09 -9.19 12.00
CA GLY A 604 23.32 -9.68 10.86
C GLY A 604 21.86 -10.03 11.16
N THR A 605 20.98 -9.80 10.18
CA THR A 605 19.58 -10.22 10.22
C THR A 605 19.26 -11.14 9.06
N ILE A 606 18.61 -12.26 9.31
CA ILE A 606 18.16 -13.20 8.27
C ILE A 606 16.70 -13.53 8.55
N ASN A 607 15.79 -13.05 7.69
CA ASN A 607 14.36 -13.17 7.95
C ASN A 607 13.48 -13.43 6.73
N HIS A 608 12.35 -14.11 6.93
CA HIS A 608 11.37 -14.40 5.88
C HIS A 608 11.97 -15.08 4.63
N ASN A 609 13.11 -15.78 4.76
CA ASN A 609 13.69 -16.52 3.65
C ASN A 609 13.11 -17.93 3.58
N TRP A 610 13.00 -18.44 2.36
CA TRP A 610 12.63 -19.83 2.10
C TRP A 610 13.88 -20.65 1.80
N PHE A 611 14.15 -21.64 2.63
CA PHE A 611 15.14 -22.68 2.38
C PHE A 611 14.39 -23.93 1.92
N ASP A 612 14.47 -24.25 0.63
CA ASP A 612 13.70 -25.32 0.00
C ASP A 612 14.64 -26.42 -0.51
N SER A 613 14.60 -27.58 0.15
CA SER A 613 15.32 -28.77 -0.29
C SER A 613 16.84 -28.54 -0.40
N THR A 614 17.42 -27.92 0.63
CA THR A 614 18.85 -27.60 0.73
C THR A 614 19.56 -28.54 1.70
N ASN A 615 20.87 -28.75 1.58
CA ASN A 615 21.57 -29.71 2.45
C ASN A 615 22.02 -29.08 3.78
N GLN A 616 22.88 -28.06 3.73
CA GLN A 616 23.58 -27.52 4.88
C GLN A 616 23.79 -26.00 4.82
N ARG A 617 24.24 -25.46 5.95
CA ARG A 617 24.53 -24.04 6.18
C ARG A 617 23.31 -23.14 6.01
N ASN A 618 22.18 -23.46 6.66
CA ASN A 618 20.88 -22.82 6.41
C ASN A 618 20.34 -21.91 7.54
N PRO A 619 20.92 -20.73 7.87
CA PRO A 619 22.29 -20.31 7.70
C PRO A 619 23.19 -20.85 8.82
N SER A 620 24.48 -21.00 8.52
CA SER A 620 25.53 -21.24 9.51
C SER A 620 26.19 -19.91 9.88
N ALA A 621 25.93 -19.41 11.09
CA ALA A 621 26.49 -18.15 11.60
C ALA A 621 27.74 -18.42 12.45
N ASP A 622 28.92 -17.99 11.99
CA ASP A 622 30.20 -18.22 12.67
C ASP A 622 30.82 -16.92 13.19
N ASN A 623 31.14 -16.87 14.49
CA ASN A 623 31.71 -15.70 15.20
C ASN A 623 30.96 -14.36 14.99
N LEU A 624 29.62 -14.35 15.05
CA LEU A 624 28.84 -13.11 14.97
C LEU A 624 28.56 -12.51 16.35
N ALA A 625 28.90 -11.23 16.53
CA ALA A 625 28.53 -10.47 17.72
C ALA A 625 27.04 -10.50 17.99
N GLN A 626 26.21 -10.40 16.93
CA GLN A 626 24.75 -10.50 17.00
C GLN A 626 24.19 -11.04 15.69
N VAL A 627 23.47 -12.15 15.73
CA VAL A 627 22.70 -12.64 14.58
C VAL A 627 21.25 -12.88 14.96
N HIS A 628 20.33 -12.25 14.23
CA HIS A 628 18.89 -12.39 14.44
C HIS A 628 18.25 -13.13 13.27
N LEU A 629 17.71 -14.30 13.55
CA LEU A 629 17.12 -15.25 12.62
C LEU A 629 15.64 -15.36 12.93
N TYR A 630 14.75 -14.84 12.09
CA TYR A 630 13.32 -14.89 12.42
C TYR A 630 12.41 -15.09 11.22
N ASN A 631 11.28 -15.76 11.43
CA ASN A 631 10.28 -16.02 10.40
C ASN A 631 10.82 -16.67 9.11
N ASN A 632 11.94 -17.39 9.17
CA ASN A 632 12.40 -18.19 8.04
C ASN A 632 11.56 -19.48 7.94
N TYR A 633 11.42 -20.00 6.74
CA TYR A 633 10.80 -21.30 6.49
C TYR A 633 11.85 -22.25 5.92
N LEU A 634 12.14 -23.33 6.64
CA LEU A 634 13.06 -24.39 6.21
C LEU A 634 12.25 -25.64 5.92
N TYR A 635 12.36 -26.14 4.69
CA TYR A 635 11.64 -27.31 4.22
C TYR A 635 12.60 -28.31 3.58
N GLY A 636 12.56 -29.56 4.01
CA GLY A 636 13.29 -30.65 3.36
C GLY A 636 14.81 -30.57 3.51
N VAL A 637 15.30 -30.03 4.62
CA VAL A 637 16.75 -29.86 4.86
C VAL A 637 17.40 -31.18 5.29
N THR A 638 18.42 -31.62 4.55
CA THR A 638 18.96 -32.99 4.69
C THR A 638 20.14 -33.14 5.67
N SER A 639 20.87 -32.07 6.01
CA SER A 639 21.97 -32.11 6.98
C SER A 639 21.69 -31.28 8.24
N TYR A 640 21.63 -29.94 8.13
CA TYR A 640 21.31 -29.06 9.26
C TYR A 640 20.68 -27.73 8.85
N GLY A 641 19.80 -27.24 9.74
CA GLY A 641 19.09 -25.96 9.63
C GLY A 641 19.95 -24.77 10.11
N HIS A 642 19.40 -24.02 11.07
CA HIS A 642 20.11 -22.88 11.68
C HIS A 642 21.23 -23.38 12.60
N TYR A 643 22.44 -22.84 12.44
CA TYR A 643 23.59 -23.22 13.25
C TYR A 643 24.32 -21.98 13.79
N ALA A 644 24.36 -21.83 15.12
CA ALA A 644 25.22 -20.87 15.82
C ALA A 644 26.59 -21.48 16.12
N ARG A 645 27.63 -21.06 15.39
CA ARG A 645 29.00 -21.56 15.50
C ARG A 645 29.94 -20.59 16.21
N GLY A 646 31.04 -21.15 16.71
CA GLY A 646 32.10 -20.40 17.38
C GLY A 646 31.56 -19.65 18.59
N SER A 647 31.82 -18.35 18.64
CA SER A 647 31.35 -17.43 19.69
C SER A 647 30.14 -16.60 19.29
N SER A 648 29.33 -17.07 18.34
CA SER A 648 28.15 -16.33 17.87
C SER A 648 27.10 -16.13 18.96
N ASN A 649 26.47 -14.94 18.99
CA ASN A 649 25.26 -14.69 19.77
C ASN A 649 24.02 -14.69 18.86
N ALA A 650 23.29 -15.80 18.87
CA ALA A 650 22.15 -16.05 17.99
C ALA A 650 20.82 -15.90 18.73
N LYS A 651 19.94 -15.08 18.15
CA LYS A 651 18.53 -14.96 18.52
C LYS A 651 17.67 -15.55 17.41
N VAL A 652 16.83 -16.54 17.73
CA VAL A 652 16.04 -17.31 16.75
C VAL A 652 14.55 -17.25 17.10
N GLU A 653 13.74 -16.53 16.32
CA GLU A 653 12.32 -16.27 16.68
C GLU A 653 11.34 -16.67 15.57
N ASN A 654 10.28 -17.40 15.95
CA ASN A 654 9.18 -17.75 15.04
C ASN A 654 9.62 -18.35 13.69
N VAL A 655 10.66 -19.18 13.70
CA VAL A 655 11.13 -19.94 12.54
C VAL A 655 10.32 -21.23 12.41
N PHE A 656 9.94 -21.57 11.18
CA PHE A 656 9.19 -22.80 10.89
C PHE A 656 10.12 -23.81 10.20
N PHE A 657 10.39 -24.91 10.89
CA PHE A 657 11.16 -26.03 10.36
C PHE A 657 10.20 -27.17 10.00
N GLU A 658 10.30 -27.68 8.77
CA GLU A 658 9.51 -28.79 8.27
C GLU A 658 10.41 -29.80 7.58
N ASN A 659 10.28 -31.09 7.91
CA ASN A 659 11.08 -32.17 7.32
C ASN A 659 12.59 -31.85 7.34
N THR A 660 13.07 -31.28 8.45
CA THR A 660 14.44 -30.78 8.58
C THR A 660 15.24 -31.66 9.53
N LYS A 661 16.42 -32.11 9.11
CA LYS A 661 17.42 -32.74 9.98
C LYS A 661 18.22 -31.66 10.72
N ASN A 662 18.51 -31.88 12.00
CA ASN A 662 19.22 -30.95 12.89
C ASN A 662 18.73 -29.50 12.73
N PRO A 663 17.43 -29.23 12.96
CA PRO A 663 16.83 -27.92 12.68
C PRO A 663 17.52 -26.75 13.39
N LEU A 664 18.02 -26.97 14.60
CA LEU A 664 18.70 -25.93 15.36
C LEU A 664 19.91 -26.52 16.09
N THR A 665 21.11 -26.09 15.73
CA THR A 665 22.38 -26.58 16.30
C THR A 665 23.19 -25.41 16.88
N LYS A 666 24.04 -25.67 17.88
CA LYS A 666 24.97 -24.68 18.43
C LYS A 666 26.27 -25.30 18.90
N ASP A 667 27.36 -24.54 18.82
CA ASP A 667 28.63 -24.88 19.45
C ASP A 667 28.60 -24.57 20.97
N SER A 668 29.56 -25.11 21.71
CA SER A 668 29.68 -24.88 23.16
C SER A 668 29.97 -23.41 23.50
N GLY A 669 30.73 -22.72 22.64
CA GLY A 669 31.07 -21.30 22.80
C GLY A 669 29.96 -20.32 22.37
N ALA A 670 28.90 -20.81 21.74
CA ALA A 670 27.85 -19.97 21.17
C ALA A 670 26.73 -19.68 22.20
N VAL A 671 26.17 -18.48 22.11
CA VAL A 671 24.97 -18.06 22.83
C VAL A 671 23.76 -18.29 21.92
N LEU A 672 22.71 -18.92 22.44
CA LEU A 672 21.49 -19.22 21.69
C LEU A 672 20.26 -18.82 22.50
N ASN A 673 19.39 -18.01 21.89
CA ASN A 673 18.12 -17.56 22.45
C ASN A 673 17.02 -17.79 21.42
N ALA A 674 16.40 -18.96 21.48
CA ALA A 674 15.33 -19.39 20.59
C ALA A 674 13.95 -19.29 21.25
N SER A 675 12.95 -18.78 20.53
CA SER A 675 11.57 -18.64 21.01
C SER A 675 10.56 -18.78 19.86
N GLY A 676 9.37 -19.31 20.15
CA GLY A 676 8.24 -19.35 19.20
C GLY A 676 8.43 -20.22 17.94
N ASN A 677 9.51 -20.99 17.83
CA ASN A 677 9.78 -21.83 16.65
C ASN A 677 8.84 -23.05 16.57
N THR A 678 8.54 -23.51 15.35
CA THR A 678 7.77 -24.73 15.09
C THR A 678 8.66 -25.78 14.43
N TYR A 679 8.62 -27.02 14.92
CA TYR A 679 9.37 -28.16 14.39
C TYR A 679 8.41 -29.25 13.95
N LYS A 680 8.07 -29.27 12.66
CA LYS A 680 7.15 -30.23 12.05
C LYS A 680 7.93 -31.35 11.37
N SER A 681 7.77 -32.59 11.82
CA SER A 681 8.44 -33.76 11.22
C SER A 681 9.98 -33.61 11.14
N CYS A 682 10.59 -32.94 12.12
CA CYS A 682 12.04 -32.74 12.17
C CYS A 682 12.74 -33.90 12.89
N THR A 683 14.03 -34.10 12.60
CA THR A 683 14.86 -35.14 13.24
C THR A 683 16.20 -34.56 13.68
N GLY A 684 16.93 -35.25 14.55
CA GLY A 684 18.25 -34.81 15.02
C GLY A 684 18.18 -33.69 16.06
N THR A 685 19.19 -32.83 16.08
CA THR A 685 19.43 -31.85 17.16
C THR A 685 18.46 -30.67 17.13
N ILE A 686 17.87 -30.40 18.30
CA ILE A 686 17.21 -29.13 18.65
C ILE A 686 17.94 -28.58 19.88
N ALA A 687 18.87 -27.65 19.66
CA ALA A 687 19.70 -27.11 20.72
C ALA A 687 18.90 -26.26 21.72
N SER A 688 19.16 -26.45 23.01
CA SER A 688 18.59 -25.64 24.09
C SER A 688 19.22 -24.24 24.15
N ASN A 689 18.45 -23.28 24.67
CA ASN A 689 18.93 -21.93 24.93
C ASN A 689 20.09 -21.93 25.93
N SER A 690 21.04 -21.01 25.73
CA SER A 690 22.21 -20.85 26.59
C SER A 690 22.81 -19.45 26.49
N GLY A 691 23.38 -18.96 27.60
CA GLY A 691 24.06 -17.66 27.67
C GLY A 691 23.11 -16.47 27.63
N THR A 692 23.68 -15.26 27.66
CA THR A 692 22.91 -14.00 27.71
C THR A 692 22.61 -13.50 26.29
N GLY A 693 21.34 -13.57 25.89
CA GLY A 693 20.89 -13.06 24.59
C GLY A 693 20.95 -11.54 24.46
N PHE A 694 20.68 -11.05 23.25
CA PHE A 694 20.59 -9.62 22.95
C PHE A 694 19.18 -9.22 22.51
N THR A 695 18.87 -7.93 22.69
CA THR A 695 17.70 -7.30 22.07
C THR A 695 18.15 -6.62 20.77
N PRO A 696 17.55 -6.93 19.61
CA PRO A 696 17.89 -6.27 18.36
C PRO A 696 17.72 -4.75 18.45
N GLY A 697 18.69 -3.97 17.97
CA GLY A 697 18.67 -2.51 18.02
C GLY A 697 17.74 -1.84 17.00
N TYR A 698 16.85 -2.59 16.35
CA TYR A 698 15.91 -2.12 15.33
C TYR A 698 14.50 -2.63 15.64
N SER A 699 13.48 -1.94 15.11
CA SER A 699 12.10 -2.37 15.23
C SER A 699 11.76 -3.49 14.24
N TYR A 700 11.02 -4.49 14.69
CA TYR A 700 10.52 -5.59 13.87
C TYR A 700 9.18 -6.07 14.41
N THR A 701 8.44 -6.82 13.58
CA THR A 701 7.21 -7.49 13.96
C THR A 701 7.32 -8.93 13.50
N LEU A 702 6.98 -9.86 14.39
CA LEU A 702 7.02 -11.27 14.08
C LEU A 702 5.71 -11.67 13.38
N THR A 703 5.84 -12.34 12.24
CA THR A 703 4.77 -13.15 11.69
C THR A 703 4.49 -14.30 12.65
N ALA A 704 3.21 -14.63 12.90
CA ALA A 704 2.87 -15.78 13.72
C ALA A 704 3.47 -17.04 13.08
N THR A 705 4.11 -17.91 13.85
CA THR A 705 4.91 -19.01 13.31
C THR A 705 4.10 -19.93 12.40
N ALA A 706 2.83 -20.18 12.73
CA ALA A 706 1.92 -20.99 11.91
C ALA A 706 1.68 -20.41 10.50
N ASP A 707 1.76 -19.09 10.34
CA ASP A 707 1.54 -18.38 9.07
C ASP A 707 2.81 -18.26 8.22
N VAL A 708 3.98 -18.52 8.81
CA VAL A 708 5.28 -18.35 8.15
C VAL A 708 5.39 -19.13 6.83
N PRO A 709 5.01 -20.42 6.73
CA PRO A 709 5.09 -21.14 5.46
C PRO A 709 4.26 -20.50 4.34
N ALA A 710 3.03 -20.05 4.65
CA ALA A 710 2.15 -19.42 3.67
C ALA A 710 2.68 -18.02 3.27
N TYR A 711 3.12 -17.24 4.26
CA TYR A 711 3.69 -15.92 4.04
C TYR A 711 4.95 -15.99 3.17
N VAL A 712 5.92 -16.83 3.54
CA VAL A 712 7.20 -16.93 2.86
C VAL A 712 7.03 -17.45 1.42
N LYS A 713 6.20 -18.48 1.19
CA LYS A 713 5.92 -18.97 -0.17
C LYS A 713 5.29 -17.90 -1.07
N ALA A 714 4.47 -17.02 -0.52
CA ALA A 714 3.84 -15.94 -1.27
C ALA A 714 4.77 -14.73 -1.50
N ASN A 715 5.68 -14.45 -0.56
CA ASN A 715 6.44 -13.19 -0.52
C ASN A 715 7.93 -13.33 -0.82
N ALA A 716 8.53 -14.51 -0.71
CA ALA A 716 9.94 -14.68 -1.06
C ALA A 716 10.16 -14.67 -2.59
N GLY A 717 11.40 -14.34 -3.00
CA GLY A 717 11.88 -14.36 -4.38
C GLY A 717 11.43 -13.17 -5.24
N PRO A 718 11.81 -13.14 -6.53
CA PRO A 718 11.54 -12.00 -7.40
C PRO A 718 10.05 -11.68 -7.55
N LYS A 719 9.72 -10.38 -7.56
CA LYS A 719 8.36 -9.84 -7.64
C LYS A 719 8.16 -9.03 -8.92
N ALA A 720 7.01 -9.24 -9.53
CA ALA A 720 6.60 -8.48 -10.72
C ALA A 720 6.47 -6.98 -10.43
N SER A 721 6.09 -6.58 -9.21
CA SER A 721 5.87 -5.18 -8.82
C SER A 721 7.14 -4.42 -8.41
N VAL A 722 8.33 -4.99 -8.62
CA VAL A 722 9.59 -4.35 -8.23
C VAL A 722 10.29 -3.82 -9.48
N CYS A 723 10.65 -2.53 -9.44
CA CYS A 723 11.32 -1.83 -10.53
C CYS A 723 10.59 -1.78 -11.88
N THR A 724 9.27 -1.94 -11.88
CA THR A 724 8.40 -1.85 -13.06
C THR A 724 7.94 -0.45 -13.42
#